data_AF-A0A318QRF7-F1
#
_entry.id   AF-A0A318QRF7-F1
#
_cell.length_a   1.000
_cell.length_b   1.000
_cell.length_c   1.000
_cell.angle_alpha   90.00
_cell.angle_beta   90.00
_cell.angle_gamma   90.00
#
_symmetry.space_group_name_H-M   'P 1'
#
loop_
_entity.id
_entity.type
_entity.pdbx_description
1 polymer ?
#
loop_
_entity_poly.entity_id
_entity_poly.type
_entity_poly.pdbx_seq_one_letter_code
_entity_poly.pdbx_strand_id
1 'polypeptide(L)'
;MAVSPDHAEMAACWASFDAAWYHARYAPVLDLMGVTPAQACDFYHEHGVALCHAPNPFFDEEWYRATYPDVAALIAQGAWRSGFDHYLNVGLRDHNPHWLFDEHAYRAAYPDMTQAGLEQAGYRNGYDHYLRAGDTEMRTGSCFFDPATYLALAPEGEGSTLARPFADYLLRGATALPWRTLSPYFDAEWYARTYPDVQADITQGVWQSALHHYLCNATPLAFDPGPLFSESFYCAVNPDVLEAVERGELRNGYAHFLRHGVHELRKPCSMLDLAQYMRDPAIQADVTEGRARDGFGHYLTARPDLRPAAPPAVTEMQARALFRHMCAVRLPLLLAAGIDFSSGEPPALSVIIIAHDQFEMTMSTLASLRANYAGALQVIVVDSGSRDGVAHIEQHVKGIEVLRFAGNIGFVRGCNAGLARVVAPAVLFLNNDVDLQYGAIANALARLMADETTGAVGGRIIRTHGVLQEAGSIVWRDGSVQGYMRDAHPAVPEAGFVRAVDFCSGVFLMVRADVVQALGGFDEAYAPAYFEETDLCLRIRAQGYRILYDPTVCLVHYECGTSDATSASRLIARNSALFTRRHGPELRRRPLRHDPLQARARHADAGRGHVLFIEDRLPLRYLGSGFTRSNDIITALAELGYRVTVYPVFRPIEDLATIRAAFPDHVEVIHDRELPDLGAFLQERRSCFDAIWIARTHNAARLAPILNEAASSIPTDRIVVDTEALATCRDVAYERLHGLASPQPFAARLAAELAPLFIARQIVAVNGAEADLLREAGFDNVSVLGHAQVPRATGPGWEARGDILFLGAVHDQNAPNLDSLAWFSAEVLPLLVAELGPDIRFGVCGYVNPRVDLGPLRQHPNVRMLGQVADTAPIYDRYRVFVAPTRFAAGIAYKLHEAAANGLPIVGSPLLCQQAGWQEGHDMLCADITDPAAFAAQIIRLYHDQTLWDTVRANALHRIATEQAPDAYQERISDIMHGLFAPD
;
A
#
# COMPACT_ATOMS: atom_id res chain seq x y z
N MET A 1 23.87 -35.98 -26.26
CA MET A 1 23.39 -36.24 -27.63
C MET A 1 22.40 -35.15 -28.00
N ALA A 2 22.78 -34.27 -28.95
CA ALA A 2 21.84 -33.30 -29.54
C ALA A 2 20.54 -34.02 -29.97
N VAL A 3 19.39 -33.42 -29.67
CA VAL A 3 18.08 -33.96 -30.03
C VAL A 3 18.07 -34.25 -31.54
N SER A 4 17.96 -35.53 -31.91
CA SER A 4 17.86 -35.96 -33.31
C SER A 4 16.69 -35.22 -34.00
N PRO A 5 16.81 -34.85 -35.28
CA PRO A 5 15.68 -34.37 -36.09
C PRO A 5 14.42 -35.26 -36.00
N ASP A 6 14.55 -36.53 -35.62
CA ASP A 6 13.43 -37.46 -35.38
C ASP A 6 12.43 -36.99 -34.31
N HIS A 7 12.88 -36.32 -33.24
CA HIS A 7 11.99 -35.95 -32.14
C HIS A 7 11.09 -34.74 -32.45
N ALA A 8 11.47 -33.91 -33.44
CA ALA A 8 10.66 -32.79 -33.90
C ALA A 8 9.45 -33.25 -34.74
N GLU A 9 9.62 -34.30 -35.55
CA GLU A 9 8.51 -34.97 -36.25
C GLU A 9 7.59 -35.71 -35.28
N MET A 10 8.15 -36.28 -34.21
CA MET A 10 7.41 -37.07 -33.22
C MET A 10 6.41 -36.27 -32.39
N ALA A 11 6.81 -35.08 -31.88
CA ALA A 11 5.89 -34.19 -31.18
C ALA A 11 4.80 -33.63 -32.11
N ALA A 12 5.12 -33.44 -33.39
CA ALA A 12 4.14 -33.06 -34.40
C ALA A 12 3.17 -34.20 -34.76
N CYS A 13 3.57 -35.45 -34.55
CA CYS A 13 2.81 -36.67 -34.82
C CYS A 13 2.31 -37.38 -33.55
N TRP A 14 2.17 -36.67 -32.42
CA TRP A 14 1.74 -37.22 -31.12
C TRP A 14 0.43 -38.03 -31.16
N ALA A 15 -0.39 -37.84 -32.19
CA ALA A 15 -1.63 -38.59 -32.41
C ALA A 15 -1.45 -39.93 -33.16
N SER A 16 -0.21 -40.43 -33.29
CA SER A 16 0.11 -41.70 -33.93
C SER A 16 0.87 -42.64 -33.00
N PHE A 17 0.87 -43.94 -33.33
CA PHE A 17 1.68 -44.94 -32.63
C PHE A 17 3.16 -44.79 -32.98
N ASP A 18 4.03 -44.79 -31.98
CA ASP A 18 5.48 -44.69 -32.16
C ASP A 18 6.15 -46.04 -31.86
N ALA A 19 6.45 -46.80 -32.92
CA ALA A 19 7.02 -48.12 -32.79
C ALA A 19 8.44 -48.13 -32.17
N ALA A 20 9.24 -47.09 -32.42
CA ALA A 20 10.61 -47.02 -31.94
C ALA A 20 10.64 -46.74 -30.43
N TRP A 21 9.87 -45.74 -29.99
CA TRP A 21 9.73 -45.45 -28.58
C TRP A 21 9.05 -46.59 -27.82
N TYR A 22 7.96 -47.15 -28.37
CA TYR A 22 7.23 -48.24 -27.74
C TYR A 22 8.11 -49.47 -27.53
N HIS A 23 8.90 -49.85 -28.55
CA HIS A 23 9.84 -50.97 -28.42
C HIS A 23 10.87 -50.71 -27.31
N ALA A 24 11.45 -49.51 -27.26
CA ALA A 24 12.41 -49.13 -26.22
C ALA A 24 11.80 -49.10 -24.81
N ARG A 25 10.59 -48.54 -24.65
CA ARG A 25 9.92 -48.38 -23.35
C ARG A 25 9.50 -49.71 -22.74
N TYR A 26 9.07 -50.65 -23.57
CA TYR A 26 8.55 -51.96 -23.16
C TYR A 26 9.50 -53.12 -23.52
N ALA A 27 10.77 -52.83 -23.81
CA ALA A 27 11.78 -53.81 -24.20
C ALA A 27 11.82 -55.05 -23.28
N PRO A 28 11.75 -54.95 -21.93
CA PRO A 28 11.77 -56.13 -21.07
C PRO A 28 10.66 -57.17 -21.37
N VAL A 29 9.48 -56.72 -21.79
CA VAL A 29 8.35 -57.59 -22.13
C VAL A 29 8.42 -58.03 -23.59
N LEU A 30 8.75 -57.10 -24.49
CA LEU A 30 8.79 -57.35 -25.93
C LEU A 30 9.94 -58.29 -26.32
N ASP A 31 11.11 -58.13 -25.70
CA ASP A 31 12.27 -58.99 -25.91
C ASP A 31 12.01 -60.41 -25.36
N LEU A 32 11.31 -60.51 -24.22
CA LEU A 32 10.88 -61.80 -23.66
C LEU A 32 9.92 -62.55 -24.61
N MET A 33 9.08 -61.81 -25.33
CA MET A 33 8.11 -62.35 -26.28
C MET A 33 8.63 -62.45 -27.72
N GLY A 34 9.88 -62.03 -27.97
CA GLY A 34 10.51 -62.06 -29.29
C GLY A 34 9.88 -61.12 -30.32
N VAL A 35 9.25 -60.04 -29.88
CA VAL A 35 8.55 -59.08 -30.75
C VAL A 35 9.57 -58.10 -31.35
N THR A 36 9.69 -58.07 -32.67
CA THR A 36 10.58 -57.12 -33.36
C THR A 36 9.97 -55.70 -33.42
N PRO A 37 10.77 -54.63 -33.63
CA PRO A 37 10.24 -53.27 -33.77
C PRO A 37 9.17 -53.12 -34.86
N ALA A 38 9.27 -53.89 -35.95
CA ALA A 38 8.27 -53.90 -37.02
C ALA A 38 6.92 -54.52 -36.61
N GLN A 39 6.90 -55.35 -35.56
CA GLN A 39 5.72 -56.01 -35.01
C GLN A 39 5.14 -55.29 -33.78
N ALA A 40 5.77 -54.21 -33.32
CA ALA A 40 5.40 -53.51 -32.10
C ALA A 40 3.96 -52.93 -32.13
N CYS A 41 3.51 -52.44 -33.30
CA CYS A 41 2.16 -51.90 -33.48
C CYS A 41 1.08 -53.00 -33.37
N ASP A 42 1.31 -54.15 -34.01
CA ASP A 42 0.40 -55.29 -33.94
C ASP A 42 0.30 -55.80 -32.50
N PHE A 43 1.45 -55.93 -31.82
CA PHE A 43 1.50 -56.30 -30.41
C PHE A 43 0.75 -55.31 -29.51
N TYR A 44 0.87 -54.00 -29.77
CA TYR A 44 0.13 -52.98 -29.04
C TYR A 44 -1.39 -53.19 -29.16
N HIS A 45 -1.88 -53.42 -30.37
CA HIS A 45 -3.31 -53.65 -30.60
C HIS A 45 -3.81 -54.98 -30.01
N GLU A 46 -3.02 -56.04 -30.07
CA GLU A 46 -3.41 -57.37 -29.58
C GLU A 46 -3.30 -57.50 -28.05
N HIS A 47 -2.29 -56.86 -27.45
CA HIS A 47 -1.92 -57.08 -26.04
C HIS A 47 -1.65 -55.78 -25.28
N GLY A 48 -0.95 -54.81 -25.89
CA GLY A 48 -0.52 -53.58 -25.22
C GLY A 48 -1.69 -52.77 -24.63
N VAL A 49 -2.79 -52.64 -25.36
CA VAL A 49 -4.00 -51.95 -24.90
C VAL A 49 -4.56 -52.59 -23.60
N ALA A 50 -4.63 -53.92 -23.55
CA ALA A 50 -5.09 -54.64 -22.36
C ALA A 50 -4.12 -54.48 -21.18
N LEU A 51 -2.84 -54.32 -21.46
CA LEU A 51 -1.77 -54.06 -20.49
C LEU A 51 -1.64 -52.58 -20.11
N CYS A 52 -2.55 -51.71 -20.59
CA CYS A 52 -2.49 -50.26 -20.37
C CYS A 52 -1.20 -49.60 -20.90
N HIS A 53 -0.58 -50.16 -21.93
CA HIS A 53 0.60 -49.55 -22.53
C HIS A 53 0.24 -48.23 -23.24
N ALA A 54 1.09 -47.23 -23.09
CA ALA A 54 1.02 -46.00 -23.86
C ALA A 54 1.48 -46.25 -25.31
N PRO A 55 0.82 -45.69 -26.34
CA PRO A 55 1.19 -45.89 -27.74
C PRO A 55 2.37 -45.02 -28.20
N ASN A 56 2.68 -43.96 -27.46
CA ASN A 56 3.74 -42.99 -27.72
C ASN A 56 4.06 -42.20 -26.43
N PRO A 57 5.13 -41.38 -26.38
CA PRO A 57 5.55 -40.69 -25.16
C PRO A 57 4.65 -39.51 -24.75
N PHE A 58 3.69 -39.11 -25.58
CA PHE A 58 2.89 -37.91 -25.39
C PHE A 58 1.46 -38.21 -24.92
N PHE A 59 1.14 -39.47 -24.71
CA PHE A 59 -0.15 -39.90 -24.14
C PHE A 59 0.10 -40.95 -23.06
N ASP A 60 -0.44 -40.72 -21.87
CA ASP A 60 -0.28 -41.65 -20.74
C ASP A 60 -1.56 -42.46 -20.53
N GLU A 61 -1.58 -43.68 -21.06
CA GLU A 61 -2.76 -44.57 -21.03
C GLU A 61 -3.16 -44.99 -19.60
N GLU A 62 -2.18 -45.27 -18.75
CA GLU A 62 -2.42 -45.70 -17.37
C GLU A 62 -3.00 -44.54 -16.55
N TRP A 63 -2.36 -43.37 -16.62
CA TRP A 63 -2.82 -42.17 -15.93
C TRP A 63 -4.19 -41.69 -16.45
N TYR A 64 -4.42 -41.72 -17.77
CA TYR A 64 -5.67 -41.28 -18.36
C TYR A 64 -6.86 -42.11 -17.85
N ARG A 65 -6.70 -43.45 -17.82
CA ARG A 65 -7.74 -44.35 -17.30
C ARG A 65 -7.96 -44.22 -15.80
N ALA A 66 -6.90 -43.93 -15.04
CA ALA A 66 -7.02 -43.67 -13.61
C ALA A 66 -7.71 -42.33 -13.31
N THR A 67 -7.46 -41.30 -14.13
CA THR A 67 -8.00 -39.95 -13.96
C THR A 67 -9.45 -39.84 -14.41
N TYR A 68 -9.87 -40.65 -15.38
CA TYR A 68 -11.22 -40.64 -15.97
C TYR A 68 -11.90 -42.01 -15.81
N PRO A 69 -12.46 -42.33 -14.62
CA PRO A 69 -13.05 -43.64 -14.33
C PRO A 69 -14.26 -43.99 -15.20
N ASP A 70 -15.01 -42.98 -15.64
CA ASP A 70 -16.12 -43.12 -16.59
C ASP A 70 -15.61 -43.60 -17.97
N VAL A 71 -14.48 -43.07 -18.43
CA VAL A 71 -13.81 -43.55 -19.64
C VAL A 71 -13.29 -44.97 -19.45
N ALA A 72 -12.66 -45.27 -18.30
CA ALA A 72 -12.22 -46.64 -17.99
C ALA A 72 -13.38 -47.65 -18.01
N ALA A 73 -14.55 -47.25 -17.51
CA ALA A 73 -15.76 -48.06 -17.57
C ALA A 73 -16.26 -48.26 -19.02
N LEU A 74 -16.22 -47.23 -19.86
CA LEU A 74 -16.58 -47.32 -21.28
C LEU A 74 -15.63 -48.24 -22.07
N ILE A 75 -14.32 -48.21 -21.77
CA ILE A 75 -13.33 -49.13 -22.35
C ILE A 75 -13.63 -50.57 -21.93
N ALA A 76 -13.92 -50.81 -20.64
CA ALA A 76 -14.27 -52.13 -20.14
C ALA A 76 -15.58 -52.69 -20.76
N GLN A 77 -16.48 -51.80 -21.16
CA GLN A 77 -17.73 -52.13 -21.88
C GLN A 77 -17.53 -52.31 -23.40
N GLY A 78 -16.31 -52.09 -23.91
CA GLY A 78 -15.99 -52.21 -25.33
C GLY A 78 -16.48 -51.05 -26.20
N ALA A 79 -16.90 -49.92 -25.60
CA ALA A 79 -17.32 -48.73 -26.35
C ALA A 79 -16.14 -48.01 -27.02
N TRP A 80 -14.94 -48.13 -26.43
CA TRP A 80 -13.69 -47.61 -26.96
C TRP A 80 -12.61 -48.68 -26.86
N ARG A 81 -11.65 -48.67 -27.79
CA ARG A 81 -10.56 -49.66 -27.78
C ARG A 81 -9.56 -49.40 -26.67
N SER A 82 -9.17 -48.15 -26.48
CA SER A 82 -8.21 -47.69 -25.47
C SER A 82 -8.54 -46.27 -25.01
N GLY A 83 -7.84 -45.80 -23.98
CA GLY A 83 -7.89 -44.40 -23.56
C GLY A 83 -7.40 -43.48 -24.69
N PHE A 84 -6.36 -43.88 -25.40
CA PHE A 84 -5.87 -43.14 -26.57
C PHE A 84 -6.91 -43.01 -27.69
N ASP A 85 -7.62 -44.10 -28.00
CA ASP A 85 -8.71 -44.10 -28.98
C ASP A 85 -9.86 -43.18 -28.52
N HIS A 86 -10.24 -43.23 -27.25
CA HIS A 86 -11.23 -42.32 -26.68
C HIS A 86 -10.77 -40.84 -26.79
N TYR A 87 -9.51 -40.55 -26.43
CA TYR A 87 -8.99 -39.19 -26.43
C TYR A 87 -9.02 -38.58 -27.84
N LEU A 88 -8.53 -39.31 -28.85
CA LEU A 88 -8.49 -38.83 -30.24
C LEU A 88 -9.87 -38.54 -30.84
N ASN A 89 -10.92 -39.21 -30.36
CA ASN A 89 -12.26 -39.08 -30.93
C ASN A 89 -13.19 -38.17 -30.11
N VAL A 90 -13.04 -38.13 -28.79
CA VAL A 90 -13.94 -37.40 -27.87
C VAL A 90 -13.16 -36.53 -26.89
N GLY A 91 -12.16 -37.11 -26.22
CA GLY A 91 -11.47 -36.45 -25.11
C GLY A 91 -10.68 -35.19 -25.47
N LEU A 92 -10.34 -34.96 -26.75
CA LEU A 92 -9.71 -33.73 -27.23
C LEU A 92 -10.40 -32.43 -26.77
N ARG A 93 -11.69 -32.48 -26.43
CA ARG A 93 -12.50 -31.32 -26.07
C ARG A 93 -12.27 -30.81 -24.64
N ASP A 94 -12.06 -31.73 -23.70
CA ASP A 94 -12.17 -31.44 -22.26
C ASP A 94 -11.29 -32.33 -21.36
N HIS A 95 -10.57 -33.30 -21.93
CA HIS A 95 -9.67 -34.17 -21.18
C HIS A 95 -8.20 -33.78 -21.42
N ASN A 96 -7.38 -33.98 -20.41
CA ASN A 96 -5.93 -33.89 -20.54
C ASN A 96 -5.39 -35.28 -20.95
N PRO A 97 -4.46 -35.37 -21.92
CA PRO A 97 -3.90 -36.65 -22.37
C PRO A 97 -2.71 -37.16 -21.56
N HIS A 98 -2.13 -36.30 -20.72
CA HIS A 98 -0.90 -36.57 -20.01
C HIS A 98 -0.88 -35.80 -18.68
N TRP A 99 -0.29 -36.39 -17.64
CA TRP A 99 -0.26 -35.85 -16.27
C TRP A 99 0.49 -34.53 -16.10
N LEU A 100 1.32 -34.14 -17.08
CA LEU A 100 2.17 -32.94 -17.05
C LEU A 100 1.64 -31.78 -17.90
N PHE A 101 0.43 -31.90 -18.44
CA PHE A 101 -0.20 -30.85 -19.25
C PHE A 101 -1.61 -30.55 -18.75
N ASP A 102 -1.98 -29.27 -18.81
CA ASP A 102 -3.32 -28.79 -18.43
C ASP A 102 -3.88 -27.89 -19.55
N GLU A 103 -4.82 -28.44 -20.32
CA GLU A 103 -5.48 -27.76 -21.45
C GLU A 103 -6.17 -26.46 -21.03
N HIS A 104 -6.85 -26.48 -19.88
CA HIS A 104 -7.59 -25.32 -19.40
C HIS A 104 -6.62 -24.23 -18.93
N ALA A 105 -5.60 -24.60 -18.15
CA ALA A 105 -4.59 -23.65 -17.68
C ALA A 105 -3.77 -23.06 -18.84
N TYR A 106 -3.41 -23.88 -19.83
CA TYR A 106 -2.69 -23.44 -21.02
C TYR A 106 -3.48 -22.39 -21.80
N ARG A 107 -4.76 -22.65 -22.07
CA ARG A 107 -5.62 -21.70 -22.80
C ARG A 107 -5.91 -20.43 -22.00
N ALA A 108 -5.99 -20.52 -20.68
CA ALA A 108 -6.16 -19.36 -19.80
C ALA A 108 -4.90 -18.49 -19.75
N ALA A 109 -3.71 -19.10 -19.83
CA ALA A 109 -2.43 -18.39 -19.78
C ALA A 109 -2.10 -17.63 -21.09
N TYR A 110 -2.64 -18.08 -22.23
CA TYR A 110 -2.29 -17.58 -23.55
C TYR A 110 -3.53 -17.07 -24.30
N PRO A 111 -3.78 -15.74 -24.32
CA PRO A 111 -4.99 -15.15 -24.91
C PRO A 111 -5.19 -15.43 -26.41
N ASP A 112 -4.13 -15.79 -27.13
CA ASP A 112 -4.17 -16.20 -28.54
C ASP A 112 -4.73 -17.62 -28.74
N MET A 113 -4.85 -18.42 -27.68
CA MET A 113 -5.37 -19.80 -27.69
C MET A 113 -6.91 -19.87 -27.61
N THR A 114 -7.59 -19.02 -28.36
CA THR A 114 -9.05 -19.10 -28.53
C THR A 114 -9.43 -20.32 -29.37
N GLN A 115 -10.64 -20.86 -29.16
CA GLN A 115 -11.12 -22.01 -29.94
C GLN A 115 -11.08 -21.73 -31.45
N ALA A 116 -11.57 -20.56 -31.85
CA ALA A 116 -11.57 -20.14 -33.25
C ALA A 116 -10.15 -19.96 -33.81
N GLY A 117 -9.20 -19.48 -32.99
CA GLY A 117 -7.79 -19.32 -33.39
C GLY A 117 -7.10 -20.67 -33.64
N LEU A 118 -7.31 -21.64 -32.75
CA LEU A 118 -6.78 -23.00 -32.89
C LEU A 118 -7.31 -23.66 -34.16
N GLU A 119 -8.62 -23.57 -34.41
CA GLU A 119 -9.26 -24.13 -35.61
C GLU A 119 -8.76 -23.48 -36.91
N GLN A 120 -8.64 -22.15 -36.94
CA GLN A 120 -8.11 -21.41 -38.10
C GLN A 120 -6.66 -21.79 -38.41
N ALA A 121 -5.85 -22.05 -37.39
CA ALA A 121 -4.46 -22.45 -37.54
C ALA A 121 -4.29 -23.98 -37.74
N GLY A 122 -5.39 -24.74 -37.76
CA GLY A 122 -5.37 -26.18 -38.02
C GLY A 122 -4.83 -27.02 -36.85
N TYR A 123 -5.03 -26.55 -35.61
CA TYR A 123 -4.75 -27.29 -34.38
C TYR A 123 -6.03 -27.94 -33.84
N ARG A 124 -5.91 -29.13 -33.26
CA ARG A 124 -7.05 -29.88 -32.72
C ARG A 124 -7.53 -29.38 -31.36
N ASN A 125 -6.61 -28.96 -30.51
CA ASN A 125 -6.83 -28.33 -29.20
C ASN A 125 -5.53 -27.64 -28.74
N GLY A 126 -5.51 -27.13 -27.50
CA GLY A 126 -4.33 -26.49 -26.92
C GLY A 126 -3.14 -27.45 -26.79
N TYR A 127 -3.37 -28.72 -26.47
CA TYR A 127 -2.30 -29.73 -26.43
C TYR A 127 -1.65 -29.99 -27.80
N ASP A 128 -2.46 -30.12 -28.86
CA ASP A 128 -1.96 -30.26 -30.23
C ASP A 128 -1.14 -29.04 -30.66
N HIS A 129 -1.58 -27.83 -30.28
CA HIS A 129 -0.79 -26.61 -30.47
C HIS A 129 0.51 -26.64 -29.64
N TYR A 130 0.44 -26.98 -28.37
CA TYR A 130 1.58 -27.00 -27.47
C TYR A 130 2.69 -27.91 -27.98
N LEU A 131 2.36 -29.14 -28.36
CA LEU A 131 3.32 -30.09 -28.90
C LEU A 131 3.81 -29.74 -30.30
N ARG A 132 3.05 -28.99 -31.12
CA ARG A 132 3.48 -28.62 -32.48
C ARG A 132 4.29 -27.32 -32.51
N ALA A 133 3.97 -26.35 -31.64
CA ALA A 133 4.55 -25.01 -31.63
C ALA A 133 4.88 -24.50 -30.21
N GLY A 134 3.97 -24.64 -29.25
CA GLY A 134 4.12 -24.02 -27.92
C GLY A 134 5.41 -24.41 -27.17
N ASP A 135 5.84 -25.67 -27.27
CA ASP A 135 7.08 -26.15 -26.67
C ASP A 135 8.32 -25.44 -27.26
N THR A 136 8.35 -25.22 -28.58
CA THR A 136 9.42 -24.46 -29.24
C THR A 136 9.40 -22.97 -28.93
N GLU A 137 8.23 -22.46 -28.58
CA GLU A 137 8.03 -21.07 -28.17
C GLU A 137 8.31 -20.84 -26.68
N MET A 138 8.82 -21.87 -25.97
CA MET A 138 9.08 -21.82 -24.53
C MET A 138 7.83 -21.50 -23.70
N ARG A 139 6.64 -21.85 -24.20
CA ARG A 139 5.40 -21.72 -23.44
C ARG A 139 5.31 -22.77 -22.34
N THR A 140 4.54 -22.49 -21.31
CA THR A 140 4.34 -23.37 -20.16
C THR A 140 3.02 -24.12 -20.31
N GLY A 141 3.07 -25.45 -20.49
CA GLY A 141 1.88 -26.30 -20.60
C GLY A 141 1.21 -26.66 -19.27
N SER A 142 1.95 -26.59 -18.16
CA SER A 142 1.42 -26.74 -16.80
C SER A 142 2.30 -26.00 -15.81
N CYS A 143 1.75 -25.61 -14.65
CA CYS A 143 2.52 -24.90 -13.63
C CYS A 143 3.63 -25.74 -12.98
N PHE A 144 3.65 -27.05 -13.23
CA PHE A 144 4.64 -27.97 -12.69
C PHE A 144 5.91 -28.07 -13.53
N PHE A 145 5.91 -27.54 -14.76
CA PHE A 145 7.03 -27.62 -15.68
C PHE A 145 7.33 -26.25 -16.30
N ASP A 146 8.44 -25.64 -15.89
CA ASP A 146 9.00 -24.46 -16.55
C ASP A 146 10.10 -24.88 -17.56
N PRO A 147 9.88 -24.68 -18.87
CA PRO A 147 10.87 -24.94 -19.91
C PRO A 147 12.24 -24.32 -19.62
N ALA A 148 12.29 -23.08 -19.10
CA ALA A 148 13.54 -22.38 -18.86
C ALA A 148 14.32 -23.01 -17.71
N THR A 149 13.64 -23.34 -16.61
CA THR A 149 14.22 -24.08 -15.47
C THR A 149 14.77 -25.44 -15.91
N TYR A 150 14.03 -26.20 -16.73
CA TYR A 150 14.51 -27.49 -17.23
C TYR A 150 15.78 -27.34 -18.09
N LEU A 151 15.82 -26.38 -19.01
CA LEU A 151 17.02 -26.13 -19.83
C LEU A 151 18.24 -25.74 -19.00
N ALA A 152 18.06 -25.03 -17.88
CA ALA A 152 19.14 -24.68 -16.97
C ALA A 152 19.68 -25.88 -16.17
N LEU A 153 18.87 -26.91 -15.98
CA LEU A 153 19.23 -28.14 -15.26
C LEU A 153 19.80 -29.23 -16.17
N ALA A 154 19.63 -29.09 -17.50
CA ALA A 154 20.17 -30.00 -18.48
C ALA A 154 21.72 -30.00 -18.42
N PRO A 155 22.40 -31.16 -18.46
CA PRO A 155 23.85 -31.24 -18.31
C PRO A 155 24.64 -30.38 -19.33
N GLU A 156 25.73 -29.73 -18.86
CA GLU A 156 26.65 -28.96 -19.71
C GLU A 156 27.25 -29.85 -20.83
N GLY A 157 26.89 -29.52 -22.07
CA GLY A 157 27.16 -30.31 -23.28
C GLY A 157 26.02 -30.26 -24.30
N GLU A 158 24.82 -29.85 -23.87
CA GLU A 158 23.61 -29.70 -24.73
C GLU A 158 22.98 -28.28 -24.68
N GLY A 159 23.50 -27.41 -23.80
CA GLY A 159 23.03 -26.05 -23.56
C GLY A 159 23.39 -25.06 -24.68
N SER A 160 22.62 -25.09 -25.77
CA SER A 160 22.08 -23.91 -26.48
C SER A 160 21.13 -24.28 -27.65
N THR A 161 20.82 -25.57 -27.86
CA THR A 161 20.12 -26.05 -29.08
C THR A 161 18.91 -26.96 -28.84
N LEU A 162 18.42 -27.12 -27.60
CA LEU A 162 17.19 -27.87 -27.34
C LEU A 162 15.97 -27.05 -27.78
N ALA A 163 15.45 -27.34 -28.97
CA ALA A 163 14.29 -26.63 -29.51
C ALA A 163 12.96 -27.01 -28.81
N ARG A 164 12.89 -28.11 -28.05
CA ARG A 164 11.64 -28.68 -27.51
C ARG A 164 11.83 -29.28 -26.10
N PRO A 165 11.93 -28.44 -25.05
CA PRO A 165 12.27 -28.87 -23.70
C PRO A 165 11.24 -29.82 -23.06
N PHE A 166 9.93 -29.61 -23.28
CA PHE A 166 8.89 -30.47 -22.72
C PHE A 166 8.96 -31.88 -23.32
N ALA A 167 9.06 -31.99 -24.65
CA ALA A 167 9.21 -33.28 -25.30
C ALA A 167 10.47 -34.02 -24.84
N ASP A 168 11.60 -33.31 -24.68
CA ASP A 168 12.84 -33.91 -24.17
C ASP A 168 12.70 -34.41 -22.73
N TYR A 169 11.98 -33.65 -21.89
CA TYR A 169 11.70 -34.07 -20.53
C TYR A 169 10.91 -35.38 -20.47
N LEU A 170 9.83 -35.50 -21.26
CA LEU A 170 9.03 -36.73 -21.29
C LEU A 170 9.81 -37.94 -21.82
N LEU A 171 10.69 -37.73 -22.80
CA LEU A 171 11.47 -38.81 -23.41
C LEU A 171 12.60 -39.31 -22.51
N ARG A 172 13.28 -38.39 -21.82
CA ARG A 172 14.54 -38.67 -21.13
C ARG A 172 14.66 -37.94 -19.80
N GLY A 173 14.23 -36.69 -19.72
CA GLY A 173 14.44 -35.85 -18.53
C GLY A 173 13.77 -36.37 -17.27
N ALA A 174 12.59 -37.01 -17.36
CA ALA A 174 11.87 -37.54 -16.21
C ALA A 174 12.73 -38.55 -15.43
N THR A 175 13.37 -39.50 -16.12
CA THR A 175 14.23 -40.52 -15.50
C THR A 175 15.66 -40.03 -15.28
N ALA A 176 16.17 -39.09 -16.08
CA ALA A 176 17.52 -38.54 -15.94
C ALA A 176 17.66 -37.55 -14.78
N LEU A 177 16.58 -36.83 -14.44
CA LEU A 177 16.54 -35.82 -13.38
C LEU A 177 15.44 -36.11 -12.34
N PRO A 178 15.42 -37.31 -11.72
CA PRO A 178 14.27 -37.78 -10.94
C PRO A 178 14.02 -36.97 -9.66
N TRP A 179 15.02 -36.22 -9.19
CA TRP A 179 15.00 -35.45 -7.94
C TRP A 179 15.04 -33.94 -8.14
N ARG A 180 14.98 -33.45 -9.39
CA ARG A 180 15.15 -32.02 -9.66
C ARG A 180 13.81 -31.29 -9.70
N THR A 181 13.81 -30.11 -9.10
CA THR A 181 12.69 -29.17 -9.10
C THR A 181 12.58 -28.48 -10.46
N LEU A 182 11.45 -28.66 -11.15
CA LEU A 182 11.22 -28.12 -12.51
C LEU A 182 10.32 -26.88 -12.53
N SER A 183 9.76 -26.53 -11.38
CA SER A 183 8.99 -25.32 -11.16
C SER A 183 8.92 -25.01 -9.67
N PRO A 184 8.64 -23.76 -9.25
CA PRO A 184 8.48 -23.42 -7.84
C PRO A 184 7.32 -24.17 -7.14
N TYR A 185 6.36 -24.71 -7.91
CA TYR A 185 5.13 -25.32 -7.39
C TYR A 185 5.29 -26.77 -6.92
N PHE A 186 6.47 -27.37 -7.06
CA PHE A 186 6.77 -28.70 -6.53
C PHE A 186 8.25 -28.81 -6.14
N ASP A 187 8.54 -29.04 -4.85
CA ASP A 187 9.92 -29.16 -4.36
C ASP A 187 10.34 -30.63 -4.35
N ALA A 188 10.95 -31.08 -5.44
CA ALA A 188 11.33 -32.49 -5.63
C ALA A 188 12.40 -32.96 -4.63
N GLU A 189 13.32 -32.08 -4.23
CA GLU A 189 14.40 -32.41 -3.30
C GLU A 189 13.87 -32.54 -1.87
N TRP A 190 12.96 -31.64 -1.46
CA TRP A 190 12.23 -31.78 -0.20
C TRP A 190 11.35 -33.02 -0.19
N TYR A 191 10.64 -33.28 -1.30
CA TYR A 191 9.73 -34.41 -1.43
C TYR A 191 10.47 -35.74 -1.24
N ALA A 192 11.61 -35.91 -1.92
CA ALA A 192 12.44 -37.12 -1.80
C ALA A 192 12.95 -37.35 -0.38
N ARG A 193 13.34 -36.28 0.32
CA ARG A 193 13.77 -36.35 1.73
C ARG A 193 12.64 -36.67 2.69
N THR A 194 11.44 -36.18 2.40
CA THR A 194 10.26 -36.33 3.27
C THR A 194 9.64 -37.71 3.14
N TYR A 195 9.74 -38.33 1.95
CA TYR A 195 9.15 -39.64 1.65
C TYR A 195 10.21 -40.65 1.17
N PRO A 196 11.02 -41.24 2.07
CA PRO A 196 12.10 -42.18 1.71
C PRO A 196 11.62 -43.46 1.00
N ASP A 197 10.41 -43.93 1.30
CA ASP A 197 9.84 -45.11 0.63
C ASP A 197 9.57 -44.82 -0.86
N VAL A 198 9.08 -43.62 -1.16
CA VAL A 198 8.93 -43.14 -2.54
C VAL A 198 10.28 -43.01 -3.22
N GLN A 199 11.31 -42.60 -2.47
CA GLN A 199 12.67 -42.52 -2.99
C GLN A 199 13.18 -43.91 -3.43
N ALA A 200 12.88 -44.95 -2.64
CA ALA A 200 13.21 -46.33 -2.97
C ALA A 200 12.47 -46.81 -4.23
N ASP A 201 11.18 -46.53 -4.34
CA ASP A 201 10.35 -46.92 -5.48
C ASP A 201 10.83 -46.27 -6.80
N ILE A 202 11.20 -44.99 -6.79
CA ILE A 202 11.78 -44.30 -7.95
C ILE A 202 13.13 -44.93 -8.32
N THR A 203 13.97 -45.25 -7.33
CA THR A 203 15.28 -45.90 -7.57
C THR A 203 15.12 -47.29 -8.17
N GLN A 204 14.04 -48.00 -7.83
CA GLN A 204 13.69 -49.30 -8.40
C GLN A 204 13.00 -49.21 -9.77
N GLY A 205 12.72 -47.99 -10.25
CA GLY A 205 12.07 -47.76 -11.54
C GLY A 205 10.55 -47.94 -11.52
N VAL A 206 9.92 -48.02 -10.35
CA VAL A 206 8.46 -48.04 -10.20
C VAL A 206 7.86 -46.70 -10.66
N TRP A 207 8.52 -45.60 -10.32
CA TRP A 207 8.16 -44.25 -10.74
C TRP A 207 9.31 -43.59 -11.49
N GLN A 208 9.00 -42.81 -12.51
CA GLN A 208 10.00 -42.13 -13.34
C GLN A 208 10.74 -41.01 -12.58
N SER A 209 10.04 -40.25 -11.74
CA SER A 209 10.57 -39.13 -10.97
C SER A 209 9.70 -38.83 -9.74
N ALA A 210 10.19 -37.97 -8.85
CA ALA A 210 9.42 -37.47 -7.71
C ALA A 210 8.15 -36.75 -8.17
N LEU A 211 8.24 -35.94 -9.23
CA LEU A 211 7.10 -35.22 -9.80
C LEU A 211 6.07 -36.18 -10.41
N HIS A 212 6.54 -37.21 -11.14
CA HIS A 212 5.67 -38.26 -11.69
C HIS A 212 4.94 -39.01 -10.58
N HIS A 213 5.63 -39.40 -9.50
CA HIS A 213 4.98 -40.00 -8.34
C HIS A 213 3.90 -39.08 -7.75
N TYR A 214 4.23 -37.81 -7.49
CA TYR A 214 3.28 -36.87 -6.88
C TYR A 214 2.00 -36.71 -7.72
N LEU A 215 2.14 -36.54 -9.04
CA LEU A 215 1.00 -36.31 -9.93
C LEU A 215 0.19 -37.58 -10.23
N CYS A 216 0.78 -38.77 -10.12
CA CYS A 216 0.13 -40.01 -10.57
C CYS A 216 -0.18 -41.05 -9.47
N ASN A 217 0.26 -40.86 -8.21
CA ASN A 217 -0.01 -41.84 -7.14
C ASN A 217 -1.50 -42.00 -6.81
N ALA A 218 -1.88 -43.15 -6.24
CA ALA A 218 -3.26 -43.49 -5.90
C ALA A 218 -3.77 -42.89 -4.56
N THR A 219 -2.88 -42.36 -3.72
CA THR A 219 -3.22 -41.84 -2.37
C THR A 219 -2.75 -40.39 -2.21
N PRO A 220 -3.29 -39.44 -2.99
CA PRO A 220 -2.73 -38.09 -3.12
C PRO A 220 -2.79 -37.24 -1.85
N LEU A 221 -3.72 -37.54 -0.92
CA LEU A 221 -3.82 -36.86 0.37
C LEU A 221 -2.68 -37.21 1.35
N ALA A 222 -1.91 -38.26 1.06
CA ALA A 222 -0.79 -38.68 1.91
C ALA A 222 0.50 -37.89 1.64
N PHE A 223 0.53 -37.07 0.59
CA PHE A 223 1.74 -36.44 0.09
C PHE A 223 1.55 -34.94 -0.12
N ASP A 224 2.41 -34.16 0.50
CA ASP A 224 2.48 -32.72 0.32
C ASP A 224 3.47 -32.40 -0.83
N PRO A 225 3.22 -31.37 -1.67
CA PRO A 225 4.08 -31.01 -2.81
C PRO A 225 5.38 -30.29 -2.40
N GLY A 226 5.47 -29.85 -1.14
CA GLY A 226 6.54 -29.00 -0.63
C GLY A 226 6.21 -28.48 0.77
N PRO A 227 7.15 -27.82 1.45
CA PRO A 227 6.98 -27.39 2.84
C PRO A 227 5.95 -26.26 3.04
N LEU A 228 5.50 -25.62 1.95
CA LEU A 228 4.62 -24.45 1.98
C LEU A 228 3.17 -24.77 1.56
N PHE A 229 2.83 -26.04 1.50
CA PHE A 229 1.46 -26.53 1.38
C PHE A 229 1.30 -27.76 2.27
N SER A 230 0.14 -27.94 2.89
CA SER A 230 -0.17 -29.17 3.61
C SER A 230 -1.59 -29.63 3.34
N GLU A 231 -1.74 -30.83 2.77
CA GLU A 231 -3.03 -31.47 2.47
C GLU A 231 -3.91 -31.56 3.72
N SER A 232 -3.32 -32.05 4.82
CA SER A 232 -4.03 -32.20 6.09
C SER A 232 -4.56 -30.87 6.65
N PHE A 233 -3.76 -29.81 6.61
CA PHE A 233 -4.16 -28.49 7.05
C PHE A 233 -5.22 -27.91 6.12
N TYR A 234 -4.95 -27.94 4.82
CA TYR A 234 -5.78 -27.28 3.82
C TYR A 234 -7.19 -27.85 3.76
N CYS A 235 -7.33 -29.17 3.82
CA CYS A 235 -8.63 -29.83 3.90
C CYS A 235 -9.34 -29.57 5.23
N ALA A 236 -8.61 -29.49 6.36
CA ALA A 236 -9.21 -29.22 7.66
C ALA A 236 -9.82 -27.82 7.75
N VAL A 237 -9.17 -26.80 7.14
CA VAL A 237 -9.67 -25.42 7.14
C VAL A 237 -10.67 -25.13 6.00
N ASN A 238 -10.80 -26.03 5.02
CA ASN A 238 -11.71 -25.92 3.89
C ASN A 238 -12.57 -27.21 3.75
N PRO A 239 -13.60 -27.39 4.58
CA PRO A 239 -14.42 -28.61 4.54
C PRO A 239 -15.13 -28.85 3.20
N ASP A 240 -15.44 -27.79 2.46
CA ASP A 240 -15.95 -27.81 1.09
C ASP A 240 -15.01 -28.54 0.13
N VAL A 241 -13.70 -28.32 0.28
CA VAL A 241 -12.66 -28.95 -0.56
C VAL A 241 -12.51 -30.42 -0.19
N LEU A 242 -12.51 -30.75 1.10
CA LEU A 242 -12.43 -32.13 1.56
C LEU A 242 -13.60 -32.97 1.01
N GLU A 243 -14.82 -32.44 1.08
CA GLU A 243 -16.00 -33.11 0.56
C GLU A 243 -15.92 -33.35 -0.95
N ALA A 244 -15.43 -32.38 -1.73
CA ALA A 244 -15.22 -32.55 -3.17
C ALA A 244 -14.15 -33.61 -3.49
N VAL A 245 -13.08 -33.72 -2.69
CA VAL A 245 -12.07 -34.77 -2.83
C VAL A 245 -12.66 -36.15 -2.50
N GLU A 246 -13.44 -36.28 -1.43
CA GLU A 246 -14.08 -37.54 -1.02
C GLU A 246 -15.09 -38.05 -2.06
N ARG A 247 -15.75 -37.13 -2.79
CA ARG A 247 -16.64 -37.46 -3.92
C ARG A 247 -15.90 -37.78 -5.22
N GLY A 248 -14.58 -37.61 -5.27
CA GLY A 248 -13.75 -37.81 -6.47
C GLY A 248 -13.88 -36.69 -7.51
N GLU A 249 -14.44 -35.53 -7.14
CA GLU A 249 -14.53 -34.35 -8.03
C GLU A 249 -13.16 -33.64 -8.16
N LEU A 250 -12.32 -33.76 -7.13
CA LEU A 250 -10.96 -33.19 -7.08
C LEU A 250 -9.96 -34.24 -6.63
N ARG A 251 -8.74 -34.19 -7.19
CA ARG A 251 -7.68 -35.13 -6.84
C ARG A 251 -7.21 -34.97 -5.38
N ASN A 252 -6.96 -33.73 -4.96
CA ASN A 252 -6.50 -33.38 -3.62
C ASN A 252 -6.70 -31.88 -3.34
N GLY A 253 -6.38 -31.45 -2.12
CA GLY A 253 -6.46 -30.06 -1.71
C GLY A 253 -5.51 -29.16 -2.49
N TYR A 254 -4.33 -29.65 -2.89
CA TYR A 254 -3.39 -28.83 -3.65
C TYR A 254 -3.89 -28.49 -5.05
N ALA A 255 -4.53 -29.45 -5.74
CA ALA A 255 -5.16 -29.21 -7.04
C ALA A 255 -6.25 -28.14 -6.94
N HIS A 256 -7.08 -28.17 -5.89
CA HIS A 256 -8.02 -27.10 -5.61
C HIS A 256 -7.30 -25.77 -5.38
N PHE A 257 -6.26 -25.76 -4.53
CA PHE A 257 -5.54 -24.55 -4.19
C PHE A 257 -4.93 -23.87 -5.42
N LEU A 258 -4.24 -24.61 -6.28
CA LEU A 258 -3.64 -24.04 -7.49
C LEU A 258 -4.67 -23.54 -8.51
N ARG A 259 -5.86 -24.16 -8.55
CA ARG A 259 -6.92 -23.78 -9.49
C ARG A 259 -7.77 -22.60 -9.00
N HIS A 260 -8.04 -22.56 -7.71
CA HIS A 260 -9.00 -21.64 -7.09
C HIS A 260 -8.45 -20.98 -5.83
N GLY A 261 -7.95 -21.78 -4.88
CA GLY A 261 -7.55 -21.30 -3.56
C GLY A 261 -6.48 -20.20 -3.56
N VAL A 262 -5.54 -20.22 -4.52
CA VAL A 262 -4.50 -19.21 -4.68
C VAL A 262 -5.06 -17.86 -5.07
N HIS A 263 -6.09 -17.83 -5.92
CA HIS A 263 -6.78 -16.61 -6.35
C HIS A 263 -7.79 -16.12 -5.30
N GLU A 264 -8.33 -17.05 -4.51
CA GLU A 264 -9.15 -16.77 -3.33
C GLU A 264 -8.32 -16.38 -2.10
N LEU A 265 -6.98 -16.41 -2.21
CA LEU A 265 -6.03 -16.10 -1.15
C LEU A 265 -6.18 -16.99 0.09
N ARG A 266 -6.62 -18.24 -0.09
CA ARG A 266 -6.73 -19.24 0.99
C ARG A 266 -5.33 -19.56 1.56
N LYS A 267 -5.27 -19.99 2.82
CA LYS A 267 -4.02 -20.37 3.48
C LYS A 267 -3.59 -21.78 3.05
N PRO A 268 -2.46 -21.96 2.34
CA PRO A 268 -2.01 -23.29 1.89
C PRO A 268 -1.45 -24.16 3.02
N CYS A 269 -0.93 -23.54 4.08
CA CYS A 269 -0.46 -24.22 5.29
C CYS A 269 -0.55 -23.26 6.48
N SER A 270 -0.28 -23.75 7.69
CA SER A 270 -0.27 -22.94 8.90
C SER A 270 0.79 -21.83 8.91
N MET A 271 1.84 -21.97 8.10
CA MET A 271 2.99 -21.06 8.06
C MET A 271 2.86 -19.94 7.02
N LEU A 272 1.84 -19.98 6.15
CA LEU A 272 1.69 -19.05 5.05
C LEU A 272 0.27 -18.47 5.00
N ASP A 273 0.18 -17.17 5.24
CA ASP A 273 -1.03 -16.39 5.00
C ASP A 273 -0.91 -15.67 3.66
N LEU A 274 -1.42 -16.31 2.60
CA LEU A 274 -1.34 -15.76 1.26
C LEU A 274 -2.13 -14.46 1.10
N ALA A 275 -3.24 -14.31 1.85
CA ALA A 275 -4.03 -13.09 1.89
C ALA A 275 -3.29 -11.94 2.54
N GLN A 276 -2.40 -12.19 3.51
CA GLN A 276 -1.49 -11.18 4.05
C GLN A 276 -0.37 -10.85 3.07
N TYR A 277 0.26 -11.87 2.46
CA TYR A 277 1.36 -11.68 1.52
C TYR A 277 0.96 -10.84 0.32
N MET A 278 -0.21 -11.14 -0.27
CA MET A 278 -0.74 -10.42 -1.42
C MET A 278 -1.24 -9.02 -1.10
N ARG A 279 -1.11 -8.49 0.13
CA ARG A 279 -1.45 -7.10 0.45
C ARG A 279 -0.38 -6.10 -0.02
N ASP A 280 0.84 -6.54 -0.27
CA ASP A 280 1.90 -5.66 -0.77
C ASP A 280 1.60 -5.22 -2.22
N PRO A 281 1.45 -3.92 -2.50
CA PRO A 281 1.17 -3.45 -3.86
C PRO A 281 2.29 -3.79 -4.86
N ALA A 282 3.54 -3.92 -4.43
CA ALA A 282 4.63 -4.35 -5.31
C ALA A 282 4.44 -5.80 -5.76
N ILE A 283 3.98 -6.66 -4.85
CA ILE A 283 3.65 -8.06 -5.15
C ILE A 283 2.45 -8.14 -6.10
N GLN A 284 1.41 -7.35 -5.85
CA GLN A 284 0.25 -7.28 -6.74
C GLN A 284 0.62 -6.75 -8.13
N ALA A 285 1.49 -5.74 -8.20
CA ALA A 285 2.02 -5.22 -9.44
C ALA A 285 2.85 -6.28 -10.18
N ASP A 286 3.72 -7.01 -9.48
CA ASP A 286 4.51 -8.09 -10.06
C ASP A 286 3.63 -9.20 -10.65
N VAL A 287 2.56 -9.59 -9.96
CA VAL A 287 1.60 -10.57 -10.50
C VAL A 287 0.80 -9.99 -11.67
N THR A 288 0.36 -8.73 -11.58
CA THR A 288 -0.43 -8.07 -12.65
C THR A 288 0.39 -7.85 -13.91
N GLU A 289 1.67 -7.54 -13.77
CA GLU A 289 2.63 -7.36 -14.87
C GLU A 289 3.21 -8.68 -15.38
N GLY A 290 2.78 -9.83 -14.82
CA GLY A 290 3.19 -11.16 -15.25
C GLY A 290 4.61 -11.56 -14.83
N ARG A 291 5.23 -10.85 -13.87
CA ARG A 291 6.53 -11.25 -13.28
C ARG A 291 6.44 -12.50 -12.42
N ALA A 292 5.24 -12.82 -11.93
CA ALA A 292 4.91 -14.09 -11.31
C ALA A 292 3.52 -14.54 -11.78
N ARG A 293 3.31 -15.86 -11.88
CA ARG A 293 2.04 -16.45 -12.33
C ARG A 293 0.87 -16.10 -11.40
N ASP A 294 1.10 -16.19 -10.10
CA ASP A 294 0.12 -15.90 -9.06
C ASP A 294 0.84 -15.53 -7.75
N GLY A 295 0.07 -15.20 -6.72
CA GLY A 295 0.63 -14.78 -5.44
C GLY A 295 1.46 -15.84 -4.73
N PHE A 296 1.11 -17.12 -4.89
CA PHE A 296 1.84 -18.21 -4.28
C PHE A 296 3.14 -18.46 -5.05
N GLY A 297 3.11 -18.43 -6.38
CA GLY A 297 4.29 -18.45 -7.23
C GLY A 297 5.25 -17.30 -6.90
N HIS A 298 4.71 -16.09 -6.71
CA HIS A 298 5.50 -14.94 -6.24
C HIS A 298 6.10 -15.20 -4.84
N TYR A 299 5.35 -15.83 -3.93
CA TYR A 299 5.87 -16.18 -2.59
C TYR A 299 7.02 -17.19 -2.66
N LEU A 300 6.85 -18.22 -3.48
CA LEU A 300 7.81 -19.30 -3.66
C LEU A 300 9.13 -18.79 -4.27
N THR A 301 9.06 -17.80 -5.17
CA THR A 301 10.25 -17.22 -5.81
C THR A 301 10.87 -16.06 -5.02
N ALA A 302 10.09 -15.35 -4.20
CA ALA A 302 10.56 -14.19 -3.45
C ALA A 302 11.37 -14.53 -2.17
N ARG A 303 11.49 -15.80 -1.79
CA ARG A 303 12.23 -16.26 -0.60
C ARG A 303 13.75 -15.97 -0.71
N PRO A 304 14.37 -15.26 0.26
CA PRO A 304 15.77 -14.80 0.19
C PRO A 304 16.84 -15.89 0.16
N ASP A 305 16.50 -17.12 0.55
CA ASP A 305 17.39 -18.29 0.59
C ASP A 305 17.86 -18.75 -0.81
N LEU A 306 17.24 -18.26 -1.90
CA LEU A 306 17.61 -18.59 -3.28
C LEU A 306 17.77 -17.36 -4.20
N ARG A 307 17.78 -16.13 -3.67
CA ARG A 307 18.09 -14.93 -4.48
C ARG A 307 19.60 -14.89 -4.76
N PRO A 308 20.06 -14.51 -5.98
CA PRO A 308 21.42 -13.98 -6.09
C PRO A 308 21.52 -12.82 -5.10
N ALA A 309 22.62 -12.78 -4.33
CA ALA A 309 22.83 -11.75 -3.32
C ALA A 309 22.50 -10.39 -3.92
N ALA A 310 21.73 -9.57 -3.18
CA ALA A 310 21.57 -8.17 -3.54
C ALA A 310 22.98 -7.63 -3.87
N PRO A 311 23.15 -6.87 -4.97
CA PRO A 311 24.44 -6.25 -5.24
C PRO A 311 24.87 -5.54 -3.95
N PRO A 312 26.13 -5.69 -3.52
CA PRO A 312 26.58 -5.15 -2.25
C PRO A 312 26.16 -3.70 -2.16
N ALA A 313 25.57 -3.31 -1.02
CA ALA A 313 25.10 -1.95 -0.81
C ALA A 313 26.23 -0.97 -1.19
N VAL A 314 25.91 -0.01 -2.06
CA VAL A 314 26.90 0.98 -2.50
C VAL A 314 27.44 1.67 -1.27
N THR A 315 28.70 1.45 -0.97
CA THR A 315 29.32 2.08 0.19
C THR A 315 29.34 3.60 -0.03
N GLU A 316 29.29 4.36 1.05
CA GLU A 316 29.39 5.81 0.99
C GLU A 316 30.66 6.27 0.24
N MET A 317 31.77 5.54 0.40
CA MET A 317 33.00 5.78 -0.35
C MET A 317 32.84 5.60 -1.87
N GLN A 318 32.19 4.51 -2.31
CA GLN A 318 31.92 4.27 -3.73
C GLN A 318 30.96 5.31 -4.31
N ALA A 319 29.90 5.65 -3.57
CA ALA A 319 28.94 6.66 -3.99
C ALA A 319 29.57 8.05 -4.12
N ARG A 320 30.42 8.46 -3.16
CA ARG A 320 31.18 9.71 -3.23
C ARG A 320 32.14 9.74 -4.44
N ALA A 321 32.81 8.64 -4.74
CA ALA A 321 33.72 8.55 -5.89
C ALA A 321 32.97 8.71 -7.23
N LEU A 322 31.84 8.01 -7.39
CA LEU A 322 30.97 8.13 -8.56
C LEU A 322 30.42 9.55 -8.70
N PHE A 323 30.05 10.18 -7.60
CA PHE A 323 29.56 11.55 -7.63
C PHE A 323 30.62 12.55 -8.08
N ARG A 324 31.85 12.49 -7.53
CA ARG A 324 32.95 13.35 -7.99
C ARG A 324 33.20 13.17 -9.49
N HIS A 325 33.16 11.94 -9.97
CA HIS A 325 33.28 11.66 -11.39
C HIS A 325 32.13 12.29 -12.20
N MET A 326 30.89 12.18 -11.71
CA MET A 326 29.72 12.82 -12.34
C MET A 326 29.86 14.34 -12.41
N CYS A 327 30.32 15.02 -11.35
CA CYS A 327 30.59 16.47 -11.36
C CYS A 327 31.64 16.83 -12.40
N ALA A 328 32.75 16.08 -12.47
CA ALA A 328 33.78 16.30 -13.47
C ALA A 328 33.26 16.12 -14.90
N VAL A 329 32.39 15.13 -15.14
CA VAL A 329 31.75 14.89 -16.44
C VAL A 329 30.72 15.98 -16.79
N ARG A 330 29.99 16.51 -15.80
CA ARG A 330 29.00 17.59 -15.99
C ARG A 330 29.66 18.95 -16.23
N LEU A 331 30.86 19.19 -15.68
CA LEU A 331 31.50 20.50 -15.70
C LEU A 331 31.57 21.12 -17.11
N PRO A 332 32.05 20.42 -18.17
CA PRO A 332 32.10 21.01 -19.51
C PRO A 332 30.73 21.48 -20.04
N LEU A 333 29.65 20.76 -19.71
CA LEU A 333 28.28 21.14 -20.09
C LEU A 333 27.83 22.39 -19.33
N LEU A 334 28.13 22.49 -18.03
CA LEU A 334 27.81 23.65 -17.21
C LEU A 334 28.57 24.90 -17.66
N LEU A 335 29.86 24.75 -18.01
CA LEU A 335 30.66 25.84 -18.54
C LEU A 335 30.14 26.34 -19.90
N ALA A 336 29.65 25.43 -20.75
CA ALA A 336 29.07 25.78 -22.05
C ALA A 336 27.70 26.44 -21.94
N ALA A 337 26.84 25.95 -21.04
CA ALA A 337 25.51 26.52 -20.82
C ALA A 337 25.59 27.91 -20.17
N GLY A 338 26.55 28.11 -19.27
CA GLY A 338 26.63 29.29 -18.41
C GLY A 338 25.52 29.29 -17.33
N ILE A 339 25.82 29.85 -16.17
CA ILE A 339 24.84 30.01 -15.08
C ILE A 339 24.61 31.50 -14.87
N ASP A 340 23.35 31.93 -14.79
CA ASP A 340 23.00 33.34 -14.64
C ASP A 340 21.99 33.57 -13.50
N PHE A 341 22.41 34.37 -12.52
CA PHE A 341 21.59 34.82 -11.40
C PHE A 341 21.14 36.28 -11.52
N SER A 342 21.47 36.95 -12.63
CA SER A 342 21.13 38.35 -12.83
C SER A 342 19.61 38.56 -12.80
N SER A 343 19.16 39.51 -12.00
CA SER A 343 17.76 39.94 -11.94
C SER A 343 17.69 41.45 -11.71
N GLY A 344 16.67 42.09 -12.28
CA GLY A 344 16.34 43.49 -12.02
C GLY A 344 15.39 43.68 -10.81
N GLU A 345 14.89 42.59 -10.25
CA GLU A 345 13.98 42.58 -9.11
C GLU A 345 14.75 42.47 -7.78
N PRO A 346 14.21 43.02 -6.68
CA PRO A 346 14.81 42.82 -5.36
C PRO A 346 14.80 41.31 -5.00
N PRO A 347 15.92 40.76 -4.48
CA PRO A 347 16.03 39.35 -4.18
C PRO A 347 15.13 38.97 -3.00
N ALA A 348 14.35 37.89 -3.16
CA ALA A 348 13.58 37.32 -2.06
C ALA A 348 14.46 36.49 -1.10
N LEU A 349 15.60 36.01 -1.59
CA LEU A 349 16.54 35.16 -0.86
C LEU A 349 17.98 35.53 -1.18
N SER A 350 18.80 35.68 -0.13
CA SER A 350 20.26 35.76 -0.23
C SER A 350 20.86 34.38 0.08
N VAL A 351 21.73 33.86 -0.78
CA VAL A 351 22.36 32.55 -0.61
C VAL A 351 23.85 32.75 -0.38
N ILE A 352 24.37 32.25 0.74
CA ILE A 352 25.78 32.31 1.10
C ILE A 352 26.38 30.93 0.90
N ILE A 353 27.40 30.84 0.02
CA ILE A 353 28.13 29.61 -0.26
C ILE A 353 29.60 29.84 0.09
N ILE A 354 30.14 29.03 1.00
CA ILE A 354 31.57 29.07 1.34
C ILE A 354 32.29 28.04 0.48
N ALA A 355 33.31 28.48 -0.25
CA ALA A 355 34.09 27.62 -1.15
C ALA A 355 35.57 27.65 -0.77
N HIS A 356 36.20 26.47 -0.80
CA HIS A 356 37.64 26.29 -0.68
C HIS A 356 38.04 25.13 -1.59
N ASP A 357 38.48 25.46 -2.80
CA ASP A 357 38.61 24.53 -3.92
C ASP A 357 37.27 23.80 -4.24
N GLN A 358 37.33 22.64 -4.90
CA GLN A 358 36.17 21.83 -5.35
C GLN A 358 35.31 22.57 -6.39
N PHE A 359 35.95 23.16 -7.40
CA PHE A 359 35.28 23.90 -8.47
C PHE A 359 34.15 23.12 -9.15
N GLU A 360 34.36 21.84 -9.47
CA GLU A 360 33.34 21.01 -10.14
C GLU A 360 32.08 20.85 -9.29
N MET A 361 32.24 20.68 -7.98
CA MET A 361 31.12 20.55 -7.04
C MET A 361 30.43 21.89 -6.84
N THR A 362 31.19 22.96 -6.67
CA THR A 362 30.65 24.32 -6.52
C THR A 362 29.80 24.71 -7.74
N MET A 363 30.28 24.45 -8.96
CA MET A 363 29.52 24.67 -10.19
C MET A 363 28.25 23.82 -10.26
N SER A 364 28.31 22.56 -9.80
CA SER A 364 27.13 21.67 -9.76
C SER A 364 26.08 22.18 -8.75
N THR A 365 26.51 22.65 -7.58
CA THR A 365 25.64 23.25 -6.56
C THR A 365 24.99 24.54 -7.06
N LEU A 366 25.75 25.42 -7.74
CA LEU A 366 25.18 26.63 -8.34
C LEU A 366 24.16 26.31 -9.43
N ALA A 367 24.41 25.27 -10.24
CA ALA A 367 23.48 24.83 -11.26
C ALA A 367 22.17 24.29 -10.64
N SER A 368 22.27 23.44 -9.61
CA SER A 368 21.10 22.90 -8.90
C SER A 368 20.31 24.00 -8.17
N LEU A 369 21.01 24.99 -7.60
CA LEU A 369 20.41 26.18 -7.00
C LEU A 369 19.58 26.98 -8.02
N ARG A 370 20.16 27.31 -9.17
CA ARG A 370 19.44 28.07 -10.20
C ARG A 370 18.22 27.32 -10.74
N ALA A 371 18.32 26.00 -10.89
CA ALA A 371 17.22 25.16 -11.36
C ALA A 371 16.07 25.04 -10.33
N ASN A 372 16.36 25.20 -9.04
CA ASN A 372 15.39 25.00 -7.96
C ASN A 372 14.47 26.19 -7.68
N TYR A 373 14.86 27.37 -8.13
CA TYR A 373 14.09 28.59 -7.89
C TYR A 373 14.27 29.50 -9.10
N ALA A 374 13.18 30.00 -9.68
CA ALA A 374 13.24 30.90 -10.83
C ALA A 374 13.29 32.39 -10.44
N GLY A 375 12.96 32.73 -9.17
CA GLY A 375 12.90 34.12 -8.70
C GLY A 375 14.26 34.77 -8.50
N ALA A 376 14.24 36.05 -8.10
CA ALA A 376 15.44 36.84 -7.85
C ALA A 376 16.22 36.33 -6.63
N LEU A 377 17.51 36.08 -6.82
CA LEU A 377 18.45 35.61 -5.80
C LEU A 377 19.63 36.55 -5.71
N GLN A 378 20.11 36.83 -4.49
CA GLN A 378 21.46 37.36 -4.28
C GLN A 378 22.36 36.18 -3.93
N VAL A 379 23.27 35.80 -4.81
CA VAL A 379 24.21 34.71 -4.54
C VAL A 379 25.57 35.29 -4.17
N ILE A 380 26.01 35.01 -2.94
CA ILE A 380 27.27 35.45 -2.37
C ILE A 380 28.19 34.23 -2.21
N VAL A 381 29.22 34.16 -3.05
CA VAL A 381 30.25 33.13 -2.98
C VAL A 381 31.43 33.67 -2.18
N VAL A 382 31.75 33.03 -1.06
CA VAL A 382 32.89 33.38 -0.23
C VAL A 382 34.05 32.43 -0.55
N ASP A 383 34.99 32.92 -1.33
CA ASP A 383 36.21 32.21 -1.71
C ASP A 383 37.24 32.29 -0.57
N SER A 384 37.33 31.20 0.20
CA SER A 384 38.21 31.01 1.36
C SER A 384 39.62 30.60 0.93
N GLY A 385 40.22 31.32 -0.02
CA GLY A 385 41.58 31.09 -0.50
C GLY A 385 41.76 29.87 -1.41
N SER A 386 40.84 29.66 -2.34
CA SER A 386 40.90 28.59 -3.35
C SER A 386 42.04 28.81 -4.34
N ARG A 387 42.53 27.72 -4.93
CA ARG A 387 43.61 27.69 -5.93
C ARG A 387 43.18 27.06 -7.25
N ASP A 388 41.99 26.47 -7.30
CA ASP A 388 41.39 25.89 -8.49
C ASP A 388 40.47 26.90 -9.23
N GLY A 389 39.56 26.38 -10.06
CA GLY A 389 38.64 27.20 -10.85
C GLY A 389 37.73 28.13 -10.03
N VAL A 390 37.51 27.87 -8.72
CA VAL A 390 36.74 28.78 -7.84
C VAL A 390 37.39 30.16 -7.81
N ALA A 391 38.72 30.23 -7.92
CA ALA A 391 39.47 31.48 -7.95
C ALA A 391 39.11 32.37 -9.15
N HIS A 392 38.38 31.90 -10.15
CA HIS A 392 37.93 32.68 -11.32
C HIS A 392 36.47 32.42 -11.66
N ILE A 393 35.64 32.04 -10.68
CA ILE A 393 34.26 31.57 -10.90
C ILE A 393 33.36 32.59 -11.62
N GLU A 394 33.60 33.89 -11.46
CA GLU A 394 32.86 34.95 -12.18
C GLU A 394 33.01 34.91 -13.70
N GLN A 395 34.02 34.21 -14.23
CA GLN A 395 34.17 34.02 -15.68
C GLN A 395 33.09 33.08 -16.25
N HIS A 396 32.45 32.28 -15.40
CA HIS A 396 31.52 31.22 -15.79
C HIS A 396 30.10 31.41 -15.23
N VAL A 397 29.97 32.22 -14.17
CA VAL A 397 28.69 32.47 -13.48
C VAL A 397 28.43 33.97 -13.42
N LYS A 398 27.29 34.40 -13.95
CA LYS A 398 26.84 35.80 -13.95
C LYS A 398 25.89 36.08 -12.78
N GLY A 399 25.85 37.34 -12.34
CA GLY A 399 24.92 37.78 -11.30
C GLY A 399 25.27 37.33 -9.88
N ILE A 400 26.54 36.99 -9.62
CA ILE A 400 27.04 36.59 -8.30
C ILE A 400 27.95 37.66 -7.68
N GLU A 401 27.98 37.75 -6.35
CA GLU A 401 28.96 38.52 -5.58
C GLU A 401 30.03 37.57 -5.04
N VAL A 402 31.32 37.84 -5.31
CA VAL A 402 32.42 37.00 -4.85
C VAL A 402 33.25 37.75 -3.79
N LEU A 403 33.32 37.21 -2.58
CA LEU A 403 34.17 37.71 -1.50
C LEU A 403 35.47 36.90 -1.45
N ARG A 404 36.61 37.53 -1.71
CA ARG A 404 37.91 36.84 -1.85
C ARG A 404 38.79 37.02 -0.64
N PHE A 405 39.33 35.91 -0.15
CA PHE A 405 40.29 35.88 0.96
C PHE A 405 41.59 35.20 0.54
N ALA A 406 42.73 35.67 1.08
CA ALA A 406 44.05 35.17 0.70
C ALA A 406 44.37 33.76 1.25
N GLY A 407 43.56 33.25 2.17
CA GLY A 407 43.76 31.94 2.78
C GLY A 407 42.47 31.41 3.40
N ASN A 408 42.52 30.17 3.91
CA ASN A 408 41.34 29.52 4.46
C ASN A 408 40.91 30.17 5.79
N ILE A 409 39.81 30.93 5.74
CA ILE A 409 39.23 31.63 6.89
C ILE A 409 38.24 30.78 7.69
N GLY A 410 37.88 29.59 7.20
CA GLY A 410 36.93 28.67 7.81
C GLY A 410 35.45 29.02 7.56
N PHE A 411 34.56 28.08 7.87
CA PHE A 411 33.12 28.17 7.62
C PHE A 411 32.49 29.33 8.40
N VAL A 412 32.70 29.38 9.72
CA VAL A 412 32.07 30.38 10.62
C VAL A 412 32.37 31.82 10.18
N ARG A 413 33.64 32.15 9.96
CA ARG A 413 34.05 33.50 9.54
C ARG A 413 33.59 33.84 8.13
N GLY A 414 33.62 32.85 7.23
CA GLY A 414 33.11 33.01 5.87
C GLY A 414 31.62 33.33 5.86
N CYS A 415 30.81 32.59 6.62
CA CYS A 415 29.37 32.82 6.75
C CYS A 415 29.08 34.22 7.29
N ASN A 416 29.80 34.67 8.32
CA ASN A 416 29.62 36.02 8.88
C ASN A 416 30.03 37.13 7.89
N ALA A 417 31.10 36.93 7.12
CA ALA A 417 31.50 37.86 6.07
C ALA A 417 30.45 37.97 4.97
N GLY A 418 29.86 36.84 4.55
CA GLY A 418 28.74 36.81 3.62
C GLY A 418 27.48 37.46 4.20
N LEU A 419 27.17 37.21 5.47
CA LEU A 419 26.00 37.77 6.16
C LEU A 419 25.99 39.30 6.16
N ALA A 420 27.17 39.93 6.28
CA ALA A 420 27.32 41.38 6.20
C ALA A 420 26.92 41.99 4.82
N ARG A 421 26.73 41.15 3.79
CA ARG A 421 26.31 41.55 2.43
C ARG A 421 24.85 41.21 2.13
N VAL A 422 24.15 40.50 3.01
CA VAL A 422 22.76 40.07 2.81
C VAL A 422 21.83 41.28 2.72
N VAL A 423 21.03 41.33 1.64
CA VAL A 423 20.01 42.37 1.43
C VAL A 423 18.58 41.82 1.37
N ALA A 424 18.40 40.52 1.20
CA ALA A 424 17.09 39.88 1.11
C ALA A 424 16.47 39.65 2.50
N PRO A 425 15.12 39.49 2.59
CA PRO A 425 14.45 39.19 3.86
C PRO A 425 14.76 37.79 4.44
N ALA A 426 15.23 36.87 3.60
CA ALA A 426 15.68 35.53 4.01
C ALA A 426 17.13 35.30 3.57
N VAL A 427 17.87 34.52 4.37
CA VAL A 427 19.22 34.06 4.04
C VAL A 427 19.31 32.54 4.10
N LEU A 428 19.95 31.93 3.11
CA LEU A 428 20.27 30.52 3.09
C LEU A 428 21.79 30.34 3.22
N PHE A 429 22.21 29.67 4.29
CA PHE A 429 23.55 29.09 4.38
C PHE A 429 23.53 27.74 3.66
N LEU A 430 24.36 27.62 2.63
CA LEU A 430 24.41 26.44 1.75
C LEU A 430 25.84 25.98 1.58
N ASN A 431 26.10 24.71 1.84
CA ASN A 431 27.40 24.11 1.51
C ASN A 431 27.61 24.07 -0.01
N ASN A 432 28.87 24.09 -0.46
CA ASN A 432 29.21 24.02 -1.89
C ASN A 432 29.17 22.60 -2.47
N ASP A 433 28.80 21.60 -1.68
CA ASP A 433 28.76 20.17 -2.02
C ASP A 433 27.36 19.56 -1.78
N VAL A 434 26.34 20.17 -2.39
CA VAL A 434 24.95 19.69 -2.32
C VAL A 434 24.27 19.64 -3.69
N ASP A 435 23.31 18.73 -3.84
CA ASP A 435 22.41 18.68 -4.99
C ASP A 435 20.97 18.83 -4.49
N LEU A 436 20.42 20.01 -4.75
CA LEU A 436 19.08 20.40 -4.34
C LEU A 436 18.06 19.63 -5.19
N GLN A 437 17.20 18.84 -4.54
CA GLN A 437 16.13 18.14 -5.22
C GLN A 437 14.98 19.10 -5.52
N TYR A 438 14.15 18.75 -6.51
CA TYR A 438 13.09 19.61 -7.04
C TYR A 438 12.28 20.33 -5.95
N GLY A 439 12.20 21.66 -6.06
CA GLY A 439 11.39 22.52 -5.21
C GLY A 439 11.98 22.85 -3.84
N ALA A 440 13.18 22.37 -3.50
CA ALA A 440 13.74 22.53 -2.14
C ALA A 440 13.83 24.00 -1.69
N ILE A 441 14.28 24.90 -2.57
CA ILE A 441 14.42 26.33 -2.25
C ILE A 441 13.05 27.00 -2.15
N ALA A 442 12.16 26.73 -3.09
CA ALA A 442 10.81 27.31 -3.11
C ALA A 442 10.00 26.89 -1.88
N ASN A 443 10.05 25.60 -1.52
CA ASN A 443 9.36 25.05 -0.35
C ASN A 443 9.92 25.63 0.96
N ALA A 444 11.25 25.70 1.10
CA ALA A 444 11.88 26.27 2.29
C ALA A 444 11.52 27.75 2.48
N LEU A 445 11.53 28.54 1.40
CA LEU A 445 11.18 29.96 1.44
C LEU A 445 9.70 30.16 1.77
N ALA A 446 8.81 29.40 1.12
CA ALA A 446 7.38 29.42 1.42
C ALA A 446 7.12 29.08 2.90
N ARG A 447 7.79 28.05 3.43
CA ARG A 447 7.66 27.65 4.84
C ARG A 447 8.13 28.74 5.80
N LEU A 448 9.30 29.33 5.53
CA LEU A 448 9.89 30.36 6.39
C LEU A 448 9.01 31.61 6.45
N MET A 449 8.39 31.98 5.32
CA MET A 449 7.61 33.21 5.19
C MET A 449 6.12 33.03 5.54
N ALA A 450 5.62 31.80 5.66
CA ALA A 450 4.21 31.54 5.97
C ALA A 450 3.82 31.93 7.41
N ASP A 451 4.77 31.96 8.35
CA ASP A 451 4.52 32.27 9.75
C ASP A 451 5.68 33.09 10.34
N GLU A 452 5.39 34.29 10.85
CA GLU A 452 6.37 35.22 11.41
C GLU A 452 7.14 34.65 12.61
N THR A 453 6.60 33.62 13.28
CA THR A 453 7.27 32.92 14.40
C THR A 453 8.29 31.87 13.93
N THR A 454 8.42 31.62 12.64
CA THR A 454 9.42 30.69 12.08
C THR A 454 10.75 31.41 11.89
N GLY A 455 11.75 31.06 12.70
CA GLY A 455 13.08 31.68 12.63
C GLY A 455 13.99 31.04 11.60
N ALA A 456 13.90 29.71 11.43
CA ALA A 456 14.67 28.98 10.45
C ALA A 456 13.96 27.71 9.95
N VAL A 457 14.34 27.26 8.75
CA VAL A 457 13.86 26.04 8.10
C VAL A 457 15.06 25.23 7.59
N GLY A 458 15.04 23.93 7.88
CA GLY A 458 15.94 22.95 7.27
C GLY A 458 15.16 21.82 6.59
N GLY A 459 15.89 20.97 5.87
CA GLY A 459 15.30 19.93 5.02
C GLY A 459 15.70 18.50 5.38
N ARG A 460 15.18 17.56 4.60
CA ARG A 460 15.61 16.17 4.54
C ARG A 460 16.95 16.10 3.82
N ILE A 461 17.99 15.70 4.55
CA ILE A 461 19.35 15.57 4.01
C ILE A 461 19.65 14.10 3.79
N ILE A 462 19.94 13.76 2.54
CA ILE A 462 20.22 12.40 2.07
C ILE A 462 21.72 12.31 1.75
N ARG A 463 22.39 11.23 2.16
CA ARG A 463 23.79 10.97 1.77
C ARG A 463 23.85 10.35 0.39
N THR A 464 25.05 10.33 -0.18
CA THR A 464 25.30 9.82 -1.54
C THR A 464 24.85 8.39 -1.81
N HIS A 465 24.79 7.54 -0.79
CA HIS A 465 24.33 6.16 -0.89
C HIS A 465 22.83 5.98 -0.63
N GLY A 466 22.06 7.09 -0.58
CA GLY A 466 20.59 7.04 -0.60
C GLY A 466 19.90 6.89 0.75
N VAL A 467 20.64 6.96 1.86
CA VAL A 467 20.07 6.94 3.22
C VAL A 467 20.11 8.33 3.86
N LEU A 468 19.34 8.53 4.92
CA LEU A 468 19.30 9.80 5.65
C LEU A 468 20.65 10.11 6.32
N GLN A 469 21.07 11.37 6.19
CA GLN A 469 22.01 12.00 7.09
C GLN A 469 21.29 12.46 8.35
N GLU A 470 20.17 13.15 8.15
CA GLU A 470 19.29 13.67 9.19
C GLU A 470 17.93 14.06 8.60
N ALA A 471 16.91 13.99 9.44
CA ALA A 471 15.59 14.56 9.21
C ALA A 471 15.34 15.71 10.21
N GLY A 472 16.31 16.61 10.39
CA GLY A 472 16.41 17.51 11.55
C GLY A 472 17.11 16.82 12.74
N SER A 473 17.45 17.59 13.77
CA SER A 473 18.40 17.13 14.80
C SER A 473 17.95 17.41 16.24
N ILE A 474 18.47 16.59 17.17
CA ILE A 474 18.15 16.56 18.59
C ILE A 474 19.34 17.07 19.40
N VAL A 475 19.06 17.87 20.44
CA VAL A 475 20.02 18.26 21.48
C VAL A 475 19.66 17.58 22.80
N TRP A 476 20.57 16.76 23.32
CA TRP A 476 20.38 15.99 24.55
C TRP A 476 20.81 16.76 25.81
N ARG A 477 20.37 16.27 26.98
CA ARG A 477 20.69 16.88 28.29
C ARG A 477 22.18 17.02 28.59
N ASP A 478 23.01 16.12 28.08
CA ASP A 478 24.47 16.15 28.24
C ASP A 478 25.16 17.12 27.26
N GLY A 479 24.40 17.75 26.36
CA GLY A 479 24.90 18.61 25.29
C GLY A 479 25.39 17.86 24.06
N SER A 480 25.25 16.53 24.01
CA SER A 480 25.47 15.77 22.79
C SER A 480 24.36 16.03 21.77
N VAL A 481 24.68 15.92 20.49
CA VAL A 481 23.75 16.16 19.38
C VAL A 481 23.60 14.90 18.52
N GLN A 482 22.47 14.78 17.84
CA GLN A 482 22.17 13.64 16.97
C GLN A 482 21.27 14.05 15.81
N GLY A 483 21.68 13.70 14.59
CA GLY A 483 20.80 13.73 13.42
C GLY A 483 19.71 12.67 13.55
N TYR A 484 18.45 13.08 13.54
CA TYR A 484 17.32 12.17 13.71
C TYR A 484 17.17 11.27 12.49
N MET A 485 16.90 9.98 12.71
CA MET A 485 16.78 8.96 11.66
C MET A 485 18.04 8.82 10.78
N ARG A 486 19.23 9.12 11.31
CA ARG A 486 20.49 8.86 10.61
C ARG A 486 20.59 7.38 10.21
N ASP A 487 21.08 7.12 8.99
CA ASP A 487 21.20 5.79 8.37
C ASP A 487 19.86 5.11 8.00
N ALA A 488 18.70 5.69 8.33
CA ALA A 488 17.41 5.16 7.92
C ALA A 488 17.07 5.48 6.46
N HIS A 489 16.10 4.75 5.91
CA HIS A 489 15.56 5.03 4.58
C HIS A 489 14.84 6.40 4.55
N PRO A 490 14.98 7.23 3.49
CA PRO A 490 14.37 8.56 3.45
C PRO A 490 12.84 8.61 3.50
N ALA A 491 12.18 7.48 3.20
CA ALA A 491 10.73 7.35 3.17
C ALA A 491 10.10 6.78 4.46
N VAL A 492 10.84 6.66 5.56
CA VAL A 492 10.25 6.24 6.85
C VAL A 492 9.24 7.28 7.36
N PRO A 493 8.13 6.87 8.00
CA PRO A 493 7.13 7.79 8.55
C PRO A 493 7.70 8.84 9.49
N GLU A 494 8.70 8.48 10.29
CA GLU A 494 9.39 9.33 11.25
C GLU A 494 10.02 10.57 10.61
N ALA A 495 10.38 10.49 9.33
CA ALA A 495 10.94 11.57 8.53
C ALA A 495 9.91 12.17 7.54
N GLY A 496 8.64 11.82 7.67
CA GLY A 496 7.58 12.08 6.69
C GLY A 496 6.76 13.34 6.90
N PHE A 497 6.94 14.07 8.00
CA PHE A 497 6.06 15.17 8.43
C PHE A 497 6.85 16.39 8.95
N VAL A 498 6.22 17.55 8.91
CA VAL A 498 6.77 18.84 9.36
C VAL A 498 6.76 18.90 10.88
N ARG A 499 7.85 19.39 11.47
CA ARG A 499 7.89 19.60 12.93
C ARG A 499 8.92 20.63 13.37
N ALA A 500 8.69 21.19 14.56
CA ALA A 500 9.70 21.96 15.25
C ALA A 500 10.82 21.06 15.77
N VAL A 501 12.07 21.37 15.42
CA VAL A 501 13.28 20.64 15.80
C VAL A 501 14.25 21.54 16.57
N ASP A 502 15.27 20.96 17.20
CA ASP A 502 16.20 21.77 18.00
C ASP A 502 17.12 22.61 17.12
N PHE A 503 17.59 22.00 16.04
CA PHE A 503 18.40 22.64 15.01
C PHE A 503 18.34 21.82 13.71
N CYS A 504 18.76 22.47 12.63
CA CYS A 504 19.08 21.83 11.35
C CYS A 504 20.55 22.10 11.02
N SER A 505 21.21 21.21 10.28
CA SER A 505 22.63 21.37 9.98
C SER A 505 22.94 22.57 9.09
N GLY A 506 24.18 23.07 9.17
CA GLY A 506 24.69 24.16 8.32
C GLY A 506 24.83 23.79 6.84
N VAL A 507 24.59 22.53 6.46
CA VAL A 507 24.57 22.07 5.07
C VAL A 507 23.50 22.78 4.27
N PHE A 508 22.31 22.94 4.88
CA PHE A 508 21.17 23.69 4.37
C PHE A 508 20.42 24.29 5.56
N LEU A 509 20.57 25.59 5.77
CA LEU A 509 19.87 26.31 6.83
C LEU A 509 19.35 27.65 6.29
N MET A 510 18.03 27.73 6.07
CA MET A 510 17.37 28.98 5.69
C MET A 510 16.87 29.70 6.93
N VAL A 511 17.19 30.98 7.09
CA VAL A 511 16.94 31.78 8.29
C VAL A 511 16.36 33.14 7.91
N ARG A 512 15.48 33.70 8.75
CA ARG A 512 15.04 35.10 8.59
C ARG A 512 16.24 36.05 8.77
N ALA A 513 16.44 36.95 7.82
CA ALA A 513 17.64 37.79 7.76
C ALA A 513 17.75 38.74 8.96
N ASP A 514 16.65 39.40 9.31
CA ASP A 514 16.56 40.29 10.48
C ASP A 514 16.90 39.56 11.80
N VAL A 515 16.45 38.31 11.97
CA VAL A 515 16.71 37.50 13.16
C VAL A 515 18.20 37.17 13.28
N VAL A 516 18.80 36.63 12.23
CA VAL A 516 20.22 36.24 12.29
C VAL A 516 21.15 37.45 12.35
N GLN A 517 20.78 38.57 11.73
CA GLN A 517 21.52 39.83 11.84
C GLN A 517 21.44 40.42 13.26
N ALA A 518 20.26 40.42 13.89
CA ALA A 518 20.09 40.87 15.27
C ALA A 518 20.91 40.02 16.26
N LEU A 519 21.09 38.74 15.96
CA LEU A 519 21.91 37.80 16.73
C LEU A 519 23.42 37.91 16.45
N GLY A 520 23.85 38.73 15.49
CA GLY A 520 25.25 38.89 15.10
C GLY A 520 25.83 37.69 14.33
N GLY A 521 24.99 36.86 13.70
CA GLY A 521 25.43 35.69 12.93
C GLY A 521 25.91 34.52 13.79
N PHE A 522 26.85 33.74 13.25
CA PHE A 522 27.48 32.62 13.94
C PHE A 522 28.52 33.11 14.95
N ASP A 523 28.62 32.44 16.09
CA ASP A 523 29.62 32.81 17.10
C ASP A 523 31.02 32.31 16.70
N GLU A 524 31.95 33.24 16.51
CA GLU A 524 33.35 32.95 16.14
C GLU A 524 34.12 32.10 17.17
N ALA A 525 33.62 31.95 18.40
CA ALA A 525 34.18 31.01 19.37
C ALA A 525 34.16 29.55 18.89
N TYR A 526 33.26 29.20 17.96
CA TYR A 526 33.20 27.87 17.33
C TYR A 526 34.13 27.73 16.12
N ALA A 527 34.79 28.80 15.66
CA ALA A 527 35.64 28.75 14.46
C ALA A 527 36.75 27.66 14.56
N PRO A 528 37.03 26.94 13.46
CA PRO A 528 36.52 27.18 12.11
C PRO A 528 35.16 26.52 11.78
N ALA A 529 34.68 25.53 12.54
CA ALA A 529 33.45 24.74 12.29
C ALA A 529 33.06 23.85 13.48
N TYR A 530 31.91 23.16 13.35
CA TYR A 530 31.18 22.33 14.32
C TYR A 530 30.53 23.08 15.51
N PHE A 531 29.23 22.82 15.74
CA PHE A 531 28.33 23.40 16.76
C PHE A 531 27.90 24.86 16.53
N GLU A 532 28.41 25.56 15.52
CA GLU A 532 28.01 26.93 15.18
C GLU A 532 26.51 27.03 14.86
N GLU A 533 25.98 26.08 14.10
CA GLU A 533 24.58 26.02 13.68
C GLU A 533 23.68 25.59 14.83
N THR A 534 24.16 24.67 15.68
CA THR A 534 23.45 24.25 16.89
C THR A 534 23.31 25.44 17.85
N ASP A 535 24.40 26.18 18.10
CA ASP A 535 24.38 27.38 18.93
C ASP A 535 23.49 28.48 18.35
N LEU A 536 23.57 28.74 17.04
CA LEU A 536 22.71 29.72 16.37
C LEU A 536 21.23 29.36 16.50
N CYS A 537 20.84 28.12 16.23
CA CYS A 537 19.45 27.67 16.34
C CYS A 537 18.91 27.78 17.78
N LEU A 538 19.73 27.46 18.79
CA LEU A 538 19.34 27.65 20.19
C LEU A 538 19.17 29.14 20.54
N ARG A 539 20.05 30.01 20.03
CA ARG A 539 19.90 31.47 20.21
C ARG A 539 18.66 32.03 19.51
N ILE A 540 18.32 31.53 18.32
CA ILE A 540 17.07 31.87 17.62
C ILE A 540 15.85 31.45 18.46
N ARG A 541 15.87 30.23 19.00
CA ARG A 541 14.80 29.73 19.88
C ARG A 541 14.67 30.54 21.17
N ALA A 542 15.79 30.99 21.73
CA ALA A 542 15.79 31.86 22.92
C ALA A 542 15.13 33.23 22.67
N GLN A 543 14.99 33.66 21.41
CA GLN A 543 14.22 34.86 21.02
C GLN A 543 12.73 34.57 20.76
N GLY A 544 12.26 33.34 20.99
CA GLY A 544 10.86 32.95 20.83
C GLY A 544 10.49 32.39 19.46
N TYR A 545 11.46 32.25 18.54
CA TYR A 545 11.23 31.69 17.21
C TYR A 545 11.32 30.16 17.20
N ARG A 546 10.66 29.54 16.21
CA ARG A 546 10.74 28.09 15.96
C ARG A 546 11.75 27.77 14.87
N ILE A 547 12.36 26.59 14.97
CA ILE A 547 13.19 25.99 13.92
C ILE A 547 12.39 24.82 13.35
N LEU A 548 12.08 24.84 12.06
CA LEU A 548 11.24 23.83 11.43
C LEU A 548 12.06 22.90 10.54
N TYR A 549 11.80 21.61 10.65
CA TYR A 549 12.14 20.62 9.65
C TYR A 549 10.96 20.47 8.67
N ASP A 550 11.23 20.58 7.37
CA ASP A 550 10.25 20.34 6.31
C ASP A 550 10.70 19.18 5.40
N PRO A 551 9.95 18.05 5.35
CA PRO A 551 10.30 16.88 4.52
C PRO A 551 10.17 17.12 3.01
N THR A 552 9.55 18.21 2.58
CA THR A 552 9.43 18.63 1.18
C THR A 552 10.67 19.40 0.69
N VAL A 553 11.52 19.84 1.61
CA VAL A 553 12.85 20.40 1.31
C VAL A 553 13.83 19.24 1.31
N CYS A 554 14.31 18.84 0.14
CA CYS A 554 15.15 17.63 0.01
C CYS A 554 16.46 17.96 -0.71
N LEU A 555 17.56 17.43 -0.22
CA LEU A 555 18.87 17.56 -0.85
C LEU A 555 19.73 16.33 -0.63
N VAL A 556 20.64 16.09 -1.58
CA VAL A 556 21.72 15.12 -1.42
C VAL A 556 22.97 15.89 -0.99
N HIS A 557 23.62 15.45 0.08
CA HIS A 557 24.86 16.02 0.60
C HIS A 557 26.02 15.05 0.38
N TYR A 558 27.12 15.58 -0.14
CA TYR A 558 28.25 14.78 -0.62
C TYR A 558 29.35 14.56 0.43
N GLU A 559 29.30 15.26 1.57
CA GLU A 559 30.25 15.18 2.69
C GLU A 559 31.73 15.19 2.23
N CYS A 560 32.11 16.18 1.43
CA CYS A 560 33.50 16.38 0.98
C CYS A 560 34.29 17.25 1.97
N GLY A 561 34.29 16.86 3.25
CA GLY A 561 35.13 17.51 4.26
C GLY A 561 36.62 17.38 3.95
N THR A 562 37.34 18.49 3.83
CA THR A 562 38.79 18.55 3.60
C THR A 562 39.63 18.35 4.87
N SER A 563 38.98 18.14 6.03
CA SER A 563 39.64 17.98 7.32
C SER A 563 39.98 16.53 7.64
N ASP A 564 41.23 16.27 8.05
CA ASP A 564 41.66 15.00 8.68
C ASP A 564 40.70 14.64 9.84
N ALA A 565 40.20 13.40 9.86
CA ALA A 565 39.26 12.89 10.86
C ALA A 565 39.75 13.09 12.31
N THR A 566 41.07 13.09 12.52
CA THR A 566 41.71 13.33 13.82
C THR A 566 41.64 14.80 14.26
N SER A 567 41.64 15.72 13.30
CA SER A 567 41.47 17.17 13.54
C SER A 567 40.01 17.54 13.80
N ALA A 568 39.08 16.95 13.05
CA ALA A 568 37.64 17.12 13.24
C ALA A 568 37.17 16.66 14.62
N SER A 569 37.58 15.46 15.05
CA SER A 569 37.22 14.91 16.38
C SER A 569 37.67 15.82 17.53
N ARG A 570 38.86 16.44 17.42
CA ARG A 570 39.37 17.38 18.43
C ARG A 570 38.57 18.68 18.48
N LEU A 571 38.18 19.22 17.32
CA LEU A 571 37.33 20.40 17.24
C LEU A 571 35.93 20.15 17.80
N ILE A 572 35.30 19.02 17.43
CA ILE A 572 34.00 18.58 17.96
C ILE A 572 34.05 18.48 19.49
N ALA A 573 35.08 17.85 20.06
CA ALA A 573 35.22 17.72 21.52
C ALA A 573 35.36 19.09 22.22
N ARG A 574 36.21 19.98 21.67
CA ARG A 574 36.40 21.34 22.20
C ARG A 574 35.09 22.15 22.15
N ASN A 575 34.43 22.13 21.00
CA ASN A 575 33.23 22.93 20.74
C ASN A 575 32.01 22.38 21.49
N SER A 576 31.90 21.06 21.66
CA SER A 576 30.88 20.44 22.52
C SER A 576 31.03 20.91 23.97
N ALA A 577 32.26 20.94 24.53
CA ALA A 577 32.47 21.44 25.89
C ALA A 577 32.13 22.94 26.04
N LEU A 578 32.41 23.75 25.02
CA LEU A 578 32.00 25.15 24.97
C LEU A 578 30.47 25.28 24.94
N PHE A 579 29.81 24.54 24.07
CA PHE A 579 28.36 24.51 23.89
C PHE A 579 27.66 24.11 25.20
N THR A 580 28.07 23.00 25.82
CA THR A 580 27.50 22.52 27.09
C THR A 580 27.66 23.53 28.22
N ARG A 581 28.81 24.22 28.30
CA ARG A 581 29.02 25.28 29.30
C ARG A 581 28.08 26.47 29.08
N ARG A 582 27.89 26.88 27.82
CA ARG A 582 27.08 28.04 27.47
C ARG A 582 25.57 27.79 27.66
N HIS A 583 25.08 26.65 27.19
CA HIS A 583 23.65 26.33 27.16
C HIS A 583 23.19 25.49 28.36
N GLY A 584 24.06 25.26 29.35
CA GLY A 584 23.82 24.40 30.51
C GLY A 584 22.43 24.56 31.17
N PRO A 585 21.91 25.77 31.44
CA PRO A 585 20.57 25.95 31.99
C PRO A 585 19.44 25.40 31.11
N GLU A 586 19.52 25.57 29.78
CA GLU A 586 18.55 25.01 28.83
C GLU A 586 18.70 23.50 28.73
N LEU A 587 19.93 23.00 28.62
CA LEU A 587 20.24 21.57 28.49
C LEU A 587 19.68 20.74 29.66
N ARG A 588 19.68 21.28 30.90
CA ARG A 588 19.09 20.60 32.07
C ARG A 588 17.62 20.24 31.89
N ARG A 589 16.88 20.95 31.04
CA ARG A 589 15.45 20.69 30.76
C ARG A 589 15.24 19.64 29.65
N ARG A 590 16.29 19.30 28.90
CA ARG A 590 16.24 18.30 27.82
C ARG A 590 16.13 16.87 28.34
N PRO A 591 15.67 15.90 27.53
CA PRO A 591 15.69 14.50 27.90
C PRO A 591 17.12 13.93 27.97
N LEU A 592 17.29 12.86 28.75
CA LEU A 592 18.52 12.06 28.72
C LEU A 592 18.59 11.30 27.39
N ARG A 593 19.81 11.10 26.88
CA ARG A 593 20.02 10.35 25.65
C ARG A 593 19.71 8.87 25.87
N HIS A 594 18.62 8.41 25.24
CA HIS A 594 18.16 7.03 25.29
C HIS A 594 17.26 6.76 24.08
N ASP A 595 17.34 5.57 23.48
CA ASP A 595 16.67 5.28 22.20
C ASP A 595 15.14 5.45 22.26
N PRO A 596 14.44 4.87 23.25
CA PRO A 596 13.02 5.12 23.46
C PRO A 596 12.57 6.59 23.58
N LEU A 597 13.47 7.49 23.96
CA LEU A 597 13.16 8.91 24.11
C LEU A 597 13.34 9.70 22.80
N GLN A 598 13.91 9.12 21.75
CA GLN A 598 14.17 9.82 20.49
C GLN A 598 12.89 10.36 19.85
N ALA A 599 11.80 9.58 19.86
CA ALA A 599 10.52 9.99 19.27
C ALA A 599 9.91 11.22 19.99
N ARG A 600 10.12 11.36 21.31
CA ARG A 600 9.71 12.54 22.07
C ARG A 600 10.70 13.69 21.90
N ALA A 601 12.00 13.39 21.91
CA ALA A 601 13.09 14.37 21.85
C ALA A 601 13.25 15.05 20.49
N ARG A 602 12.74 14.44 19.40
CA ARG A 602 12.75 15.05 18.04
C ARG A 602 11.89 16.30 17.91
N HIS A 603 11.07 16.62 18.92
CA HIS A 603 10.24 17.80 18.98
C HIS A 603 10.82 18.83 19.95
N ALA A 604 11.07 20.04 19.45
CA ALA A 604 11.69 21.11 20.24
C ALA A 604 10.71 22.03 20.98
N ASP A 605 9.43 22.00 20.58
CA ASP A 605 8.35 22.66 21.30
C ASP A 605 7.76 21.72 22.37
N ALA A 606 6.85 22.22 23.21
CA ALA A 606 6.14 21.40 24.18
C ALA A 606 4.82 20.82 23.63
N GLY A 607 4.16 21.55 22.71
CA GLY A 607 2.80 21.23 22.24
C GLY A 607 1.76 21.27 23.37
N ARG A 608 0.53 20.83 23.09
CA ARG A 608 -0.50 20.53 24.12
C ARG A 608 -0.47 19.09 24.62
N GLY A 609 0.35 18.24 24.01
CA GLY A 609 0.45 16.80 24.26
C GLY A 609 0.56 16.02 22.94
N HIS A 610 0.90 14.74 23.02
CA HIS A 610 1.03 13.84 21.87
C HIS A 610 -0.04 12.74 21.93
N VAL A 611 -0.94 12.73 20.95
CA VAL A 611 -2.02 11.76 20.80
C VAL A 611 -1.63 10.68 19.79
N LEU A 612 -1.74 9.42 20.19
CA LEU A 612 -1.75 8.28 19.27
C LEU A 612 -3.19 8.00 18.84
N PHE A 613 -3.51 8.21 17.56
CA PHE A 613 -4.82 7.93 17.00
C PHE A 613 -4.78 6.57 16.26
N ILE A 614 -5.55 5.59 16.73
CA ILE A 614 -5.58 4.23 16.18
C ILE A 614 -6.91 4.00 15.45
N GLU A 615 -6.84 3.57 14.19
CA GLU A 615 -8.01 3.33 13.33
C GLU A 615 -7.81 2.05 12.49
N ASP A 616 -8.89 1.44 11.97
CA ASP A 616 -8.82 0.25 11.11
C ASP A 616 -7.83 0.43 9.94
N ARG A 617 -7.97 1.54 9.23
CA ARG A 617 -7.12 1.96 8.10
C ARG A 617 -6.76 3.42 8.27
N LEU A 618 -5.80 3.92 7.51
CA LEU A 618 -5.58 5.37 7.44
C LEU A 618 -6.91 6.05 7.05
N PRO A 619 -7.43 7.00 7.85
CA PRO A 619 -8.75 7.56 7.62
C PRO A 619 -8.75 8.54 6.45
N LEU A 620 -8.86 7.98 5.24
CA LEU A 620 -9.01 8.69 3.99
C LEU A 620 -10.49 8.97 3.75
N ARG A 621 -10.83 10.22 3.44
CA ARG A 621 -12.23 10.70 3.34
C ARG A 621 -13.06 9.91 2.32
N TYR A 622 -12.46 9.46 1.22
CA TYR A 622 -13.17 8.68 0.19
C TYR A 622 -13.63 7.30 0.66
N LEU A 623 -13.11 6.78 1.79
CA LEU A 623 -13.50 5.49 2.35
C LEU A 623 -14.85 5.55 3.08
N GLY A 624 -15.50 6.71 3.16
CA GLY A 624 -16.85 6.84 3.73
C GLY A 624 -16.90 7.67 5.01
N SER A 625 -18.10 7.78 5.58
CA SER A 625 -18.42 8.73 6.66
C SER A 625 -17.65 8.51 7.95
N GLY A 626 -17.48 7.25 8.38
CA GLY A 626 -16.71 6.93 9.59
C GLY A 626 -15.26 7.38 9.48
N PHE A 627 -14.61 7.09 8.34
CA PHE A 627 -13.22 7.52 8.09
C PHE A 627 -13.11 9.03 7.86
N THR A 628 -14.12 9.66 7.26
CA THR A 628 -14.16 11.13 7.13
C THR A 628 -14.19 11.79 8.50
N ARG A 629 -15.05 11.29 9.41
CA ARG A 629 -15.11 11.79 10.78
C ARG A 629 -13.80 11.56 11.53
N SER A 630 -13.17 10.38 11.43
CA SER A 630 -11.84 10.14 12.04
C SER A 630 -10.80 11.13 11.51
N ASN A 631 -10.81 11.44 10.21
CA ASN A 631 -9.95 12.46 9.62
C ASN A 631 -10.24 13.88 10.18
N ASP A 632 -11.51 14.24 10.38
CA ASP A 632 -11.91 15.51 10.99
C ASP A 632 -11.43 15.60 12.44
N ILE A 633 -11.49 14.52 13.23
CA ILE A 633 -10.97 14.48 14.60
C ILE A 633 -9.46 14.70 14.60
N ILE A 634 -8.72 13.97 13.75
CA ILE A 634 -7.26 14.11 13.63
C ILE A 634 -6.89 15.55 13.27
N THR A 635 -7.58 16.14 12.30
CA THR A 635 -7.36 17.51 11.85
C THR A 635 -7.63 18.51 12.97
N ALA A 636 -8.77 18.39 13.64
CA ALA A 636 -9.13 19.28 14.74
C ALA A 636 -8.16 19.17 15.95
N LEU A 637 -7.69 17.95 16.27
CA LEU A 637 -6.65 17.75 17.30
C LEU A 637 -5.34 18.45 16.93
N ALA A 638 -4.90 18.32 15.67
CA ALA A 638 -3.74 19.01 15.13
C ALA A 638 -3.87 20.55 15.22
N GLU A 639 -5.01 21.08 14.78
CA GLU A 639 -5.32 22.53 14.83
C GLU A 639 -5.41 23.07 16.27
N LEU A 640 -5.87 22.25 17.22
CA LEU A 640 -5.87 22.58 18.64
C LEU A 640 -4.45 22.60 19.26
N GLY A 641 -3.42 22.21 18.51
CA GLY A 641 -2.02 22.21 18.92
C GLY A 641 -1.55 20.91 19.57
N TYR A 642 -2.31 19.81 19.44
CA TYR A 642 -1.83 18.48 19.79
C TYR A 642 -0.94 17.94 18.66
N ARG A 643 0.10 17.21 19.04
CA ARG A 643 0.81 16.36 18.08
C ARG A 643 -0.01 15.11 17.87
N VAL A 644 -0.18 14.68 16.62
CA VAL A 644 -0.95 13.48 16.31
C VAL A 644 -0.07 12.51 15.54
N THR A 645 -0.04 11.27 16.01
CA THR A 645 0.47 10.13 15.24
C THR A 645 -0.71 9.23 14.89
N VAL A 646 -0.95 8.99 13.61
CA VAL A 646 -2.00 8.11 13.11
C VAL A 646 -1.42 6.72 12.88
N TYR A 647 -2.01 5.70 13.50
CA TYR A 647 -1.59 4.31 13.41
C TYR A 647 -2.73 3.43 12.88
N PRO A 648 -2.51 2.67 11.79
CA PRO A 648 -3.52 1.79 11.23
C PRO A 648 -3.45 0.38 11.84
N VAL A 649 -4.60 -0.25 12.05
CA VAL A 649 -4.69 -1.67 12.45
C VAL A 649 -4.32 -2.59 11.28
N PHE A 650 -4.75 -2.24 10.07
CA PHE A 650 -4.45 -2.97 8.84
C PHE A 650 -3.41 -2.23 8.01
N ARG A 651 -2.46 -2.97 7.41
CA ARG A 651 -1.41 -2.37 6.57
C ARG A 651 -2.00 -1.45 5.49
N PRO A 652 -1.54 -0.20 5.40
CA PRO A 652 -1.95 0.72 4.34
C PRO A 652 -1.53 0.21 2.97
N ILE A 653 -2.35 0.51 1.95
CA ILE A 653 -2.10 0.12 0.55
C ILE A 653 -1.96 1.33 -0.36
N GLU A 654 -2.24 2.52 0.16
CA GLU A 654 -2.22 3.78 -0.56
C GLU A 654 -0.80 4.33 -0.72
N ASP A 655 -0.58 5.02 -1.85
CA ASP A 655 0.71 5.65 -2.11
C ASP A 655 0.94 6.87 -1.20
N LEU A 656 2.22 7.26 -1.06
CA LEU A 656 2.62 8.37 -0.18
C LEU A 656 2.06 9.73 -0.60
N ALA A 657 1.75 9.96 -1.88
CA ALA A 657 1.18 11.23 -2.32
C ALA A 657 -0.29 11.34 -1.86
N THR A 658 -1.05 10.26 -2.01
CA THR A 658 -2.42 10.14 -1.49
C THR A 658 -2.46 10.35 0.02
N ILE A 659 -1.55 9.70 0.76
CA ILE A 659 -1.47 9.85 2.22
C ILE A 659 -1.13 11.30 2.60
N ARG A 660 -0.10 11.90 1.98
CA ARG A 660 0.31 13.29 2.28
C ARG A 660 -0.78 14.31 1.99
N ALA A 661 -1.61 14.09 0.97
CA ALA A 661 -2.71 15.00 0.64
C ALA A 661 -3.88 14.91 1.63
N ALA A 662 -4.00 13.81 2.38
CA ALA A 662 -5.17 13.53 3.21
C ALA A 662 -5.07 14.01 4.66
N PHE A 663 -3.87 14.39 5.14
CA PHE A 663 -3.63 14.79 6.52
C PHE A 663 -2.90 16.14 6.58
N PRO A 664 -3.07 16.92 7.66
CA PRO A 664 -2.22 18.07 7.90
C PRO A 664 -0.74 17.68 7.88
N ASP A 665 0.11 18.52 7.31
CA ASP A 665 1.52 18.22 7.02
C ASP A 665 2.40 17.98 8.26
N HIS A 666 1.91 18.33 9.44
CA HIS A 666 2.55 18.14 10.75
C HIS A 666 2.00 16.93 11.54
N VAL A 667 1.08 16.16 10.94
CA VAL A 667 0.63 14.87 11.48
C VAL A 667 1.58 13.76 11.03
N GLU A 668 2.05 12.94 11.97
CA GLU A 668 2.82 11.75 11.65
C GLU A 668 1.88 10.62 11.24
N VAL A 669 2.04 10.09 10.02
CA VAL A 669 1.18 9.01 9.52
C VAL A 669 1.99 7.75 9.34
N ILE A 670 1.71 6.73 10.15
CA ILE A 670 2.39 5.43 10.08
C ILE A 670 1.83 4.65 8.90
N HIS A 671 2.63 4.54 7.84
CA HIS A 671 2.24 3.91 6.57
C HIS A 671 2.99 2.62 6.25
N ASP A 672 3.86 2.16 7.15
CA ASP A 672 4.78 1.02 6.95
C ASP A 672 4.60 -0.11 7.97
N ARG A 673 3.65 0.03 8.89
CA ARG A 673 3.39 -0.90 10.01
C ARG A 673 1.90 -1.23 10.12
N GLU A 674 1.57 -2.29 10.85
CA GLU A 674 0.20 -2.73 11.14
C GLU A 674 0.06 -3.29 12.57
N LEU A 675 -1.09 -3.87 12.93
CA LEU A 675 -1.39 -4.34 14.28
C LEU A 675 -0.29 -5.23 14.92
N PRO A 676 0.32 -6.21 14.23
CA PRO A 676 1.41 -7.03 14.79
C PRO A 676 2.62 -6.21 15.28
N ASP A 677 2.90 -5.06 14.67
CA ASP A 677 4.04 -4.22 15.01
C ASP A 677 3.76 -3.28 16.19
N LEU A 678 2.49 -3.11 16.57
CA LEU A 678 2.07 -2.08 17.52
C LEU A 678 2.71 -2.25 18.90
N GLY A 679 2.85 -3.49 19.38
CA GLY A 679 3.49 -3.76 20.68
C GLY A 679 4.94 -3.26 20.72
N ALA A 680 5.74 -3.60 19.70
CA ALA A 680 7.12 -3.14 19.57
C ALA A 680 7.18 -1.62 19.38
N PHE A 681 6.29 -1.06 18.54
CA PHE A 681 6.18 0.37 18.31
C PHE A 681 5.94 1.17 19.60
N LEU A 682 5.04 0.71 20.47
CA LEU A 682 4.76 1.35 21.76
C LEU A 682 5.95 1.27 22.72
N GLN A 683 6.70 0.17 22.70
CA GLN A 683 7.91 -0.01 23.51
C GLN A 683 9.07 0.88 23.03
N GLU A 684 9.29 0.93 21.72
CA GLU A 684 10.28 1.80 21.07
C GLU A 684 9.96 3.29 21.26
N ARG A 685 8.70 3.63 21.56
CA ARG A 685 8.23 5.00 21.78
C ARG A 685 7.72 5.21 23.20
N ARG A 686 8.32 4.51 24.16
CA ARG A 686 7.95 4.60 25.58
C ARG A 686 7.90 6.06 26.05
N SER A 687 6.79 6.42 26.69
CA SER A 687 6.55 7.78 27.20
C SER A 687 6.51 8.86 26.12
N CYS A 688 6.36 8.51 24.84
CA CYS A 688 6.17 9.48 23.75
C CYS A 688 4.76 10.06 23.76
N PHE A 689 3.76 9.20 23.93
CA PHE A 689 2.35 9.57 23.87
C PHE A 689 1.82 9.99 25.24
N ASP A 690 1.02 11.06 25.26
CA ASP A 690 0.35 11.58 26.46
C ASP A 690 -1.15 11.18 26.47
N ALA A 691 -1.72 10.76 25.34
CA ALA A 691 -3.05 10.14 25.25
C ALA A 691 -3.14 9.15 24.08
N ILE A 692 -4.10 8.22 24.14
CA ILE A 692 -4.43 7.29 23.04
C ILE A 692 -5.91 7.47 22.67
N TRP A 693 -6.19 7.65 21.39
CA TRP A 693 -7.54 7.69 20.84
C TRP A 693 -7.76 6.45 19.96
N ILE A 694 -8.69 5.58 20.36
CA ILE A 694 -9.02 4.35 19.64
C ILE A 694 -10.36 4.55 18.94
N ALA A 695 -10.36 4.49 17.62
CA ALA A 695 -11.60 4.52 16.85
C ALA A 695 -12.18 3.10 16.69
N ARG A 696 -13.50 3.01 16.85
CA ARG A 696 -14.39 1.84 16.74
C ARG A 696 -14.33 0.88 17.93
N THR A 697 -15.50 0.38 18.32
CA THR A 697 -15.68 -0.55 19.45
C THR A 697 -14.86 -1.84 19.29
N HIS A 698 -14.85 -2.44 18.10
CA HIS A 698 -14.11 -3.69 17.87
C HIS A 698 -12.59 -3.55 17.98
N ASN A 699 -12.03 -2.34 17.78
CA ASN A 699 -10.61 -2.10 17.93
C ASN A 699 -10.20 -2.07 19.39
N ALA A 700 -11.03 -1.55 20.30
CA ALA A 700 -10.78 -1.64 21.73
C ALA A 700 -10.58 -3.11 22.17
N ALA A 701 -11.40 -4.03 21.64
CA ALA A 701 -11.26 -5.46 21.92
C ALA A 701 -9.95 -6.05 21.39
N ARG A 702 -9.60 -5.73 20.13
CA ARG A 702 -8.38 -6.22 19.47
C ARG A 702 -7.12 -5.70 20.16
N LEU A 703 -7.14 -4.47 20.63
CA LEU A 703 -5.98 -3.76 21.18
C LEU A 703 -5.77 -4.04 22.67
N ALA A 704 -6.81 -4.42 23.43
CA ALA A 704 -6.70 -4.60 24.88
C ALA A 704 -5.52 -5.49 25.32
N PRO A 705 -5.23 -6.66 24.71
CA PRO A 705 -4.07 -7.46 25.09
C PRO A 705 -2.74 -6.73 24.88
N ILE A 706 -2.58 -6.08 23.73
CA ILE A 706 -1.37 -5.34 23.36
C ILE A 706 -1.14 -4.15 24.30
N LEU A 707 -2.20 -3.39 24.60
CA LEU A 707 -2.15 -2.25 25.50
C LEU A 707 -1.83 -2.69 26.94
N ASN A 708 -2.37 -3.82 27.38
CA ASN A 708 -2.06 -4.39 28.69
C ASN A 708 -0.59 -4.81 28.81
N GLU A 709 -0.03 -5.44 27.78
CA GLU A 709 1.41 -5.77 27.73
C GLU A 709 2.29 -4.52 27.67
N ALA A 710 1.83 -3.48 26.96
CA ALA A 710 2.52 -2.20 26.81
C ALA A 710 2.21 -1.19 27.94
N ALA A 711 1.50 -1.58 29.00
CA ALA A 711 0.97 -0.66 30.02
C ALA A 711 2.05 0.25 30.65
N SER A 712 3.29 -0.24 30.78
CA SER A 712 4.41 0.55 31.33
C SER A 712 5.00 1.60 30.36
N SER A 713 4.54 1.59 29.11
CA SER A 713 5.02 2.44 28.01
C SER A 713 3.99 3.46 27.53
N ILE A 714 2.72 3.32 27.93
CA ILE A 714 1.58 4.12 27.46
C ILE A 714 0.87 4.83 28.62
N PRO A 715 0.09 5.89 28.34
CA PRO A 715 -0.74 6.56 29.34
C PRO A 715 -2.06 5.79 29.53
N THR A 716 -2.05 4.74 30.37
CA THR A 716 -3.22 3.88 30.61
C THR A 716 -4.41 4.62 31.23
N ASP A 717 -4.17 5.77 31.87
CA ASP A 717 -5.18 6.66 32.45
C ASP A 717 -5.80 7.65 31.45
N ARG A 718 -5.30 7.72 30.20
CA ARG A 718 -5.75 8.68 29.18
C ARG A 718 -6.05 8.01 27.84
N ILE A 719 -6.92 7.00 27.89
CA ILE A 719 -7.43 6.30 26.71
C ILE A 719 -8.84 6.78 26.39
N VAL A 720 -9.04 7.25 25.16
CA VAL A 720 -10.35 7.55 24.58
C VAL A 720 -10.75 6.39 23.68
N VAL A 721 -11.99 5.91 23.81
CA VAL A 721 -12.58 5.00 22.82
C VAL A 721 -13.78 5.69 22.17
N ASP A 722 -13.68 5.87 20.87
CA ASP A 722 -14.73 6.45 20.03
C ASP A 722 -15.50 5.33 19.36
N THR A 723 -16.78 5.19 19.70
CA THR A 723 -17.57 4.03 19.26
C THR A 723 -17.81 4.03 17.76
N GLU A 724 -17.85 5.22 17.13
CA GLU A 724 -18.24 5.50 15.73
C GLU A 724 -19.66 5.05 15.36
N ALA A 725 -20.02 3.81 15.67
CA ALA A 725 -21.36 3.26 15.61
C ALA A 725 -21.46 2.03 16.51
N LEU A 726 -22.62 1.80 17.13
CA LEU A 726 -22.90 0.53 17.81
C LEU A 726 -23.42 -0.50 16.81
N ALA A 727 -22.59 -1.48 16.45
CA ALA A 727 -22.88 -2.50 15.44
C ALA A 727 -24.13 -3.30 15.77
N THR A 728 -24.36 -3.60 17.06
CA THR A 728 -25.55 -4.31 17.53
C THR A 728 -26.84 -3.63 17.07
N CYS A 729 -26.91 -2.31 17.08
CA CYS A 729 -28.10 -1.57 16.64
C CYS A 729 -28.42 -1.82 15.16
N ARG A 730 -27.38 -1.80 14.32
CA ARG A 730 -27.49 -2.07 12.87
C ARG A 730 -27.86 -3.53 12.61
N ASP A 731 -27.19 -4.47 13.27
CA ASP A 731 -27.33 -5.90 12.99
C ASP A 731 -28.75 -6.39 13.38
N VAL A 732 -29.31 -5.89 14.47
CA VAL A 732 -30.70 -6.17 14.87
C VAL A 732 -31.70 -5.58 13.87
N ALA A 733 -31.44 -4.39 13.34
CA ALA A 733 -32.28 -3.78 12.31
C ALA A 733 -32.25 -4.59 11.01
N TYR A 734 -31.08 -5.07 10.60
CA TYR A 734 -30.91 -5.98 9.45
C TYR A 734 -31.68 -7.29 9.64
N GLU A 735 -31.51 -7.96 10.79
CA GLU A 735 -32.22 -9.22 11.09
C GLU A 735 -33.74 -9.05 11.01
N ARG A 736 -34.29 -7.97 11.59
CA ARG A 736 -35.72 -7.66 11.53
C ARG A 736 -36.19 -7.42 10.10
N LEU A 737 -35.42 -6.68 9.31
CA LEU A 737 -35.75 -6.37 7.91
C LEU A 737 -35.82 -7.62 7.04
N HIS A 738 -34.93 -8.59 7.29
CA HIS A 738 -34.83 -9.83 6.52
C HIS A 738 -35.56 -11.02 7.16
N GLY A 739 -36.28 -10.82 8.26
CA GLY A 739 -37.02 -11.88 8.96
C GLY A 739 -36.11 -12.99 9.53
N LEU A 740 -34.85 -12.66 9.83
CA LEU A 740 -33.88 -13.61 10.36
C LEU A 740 -34.07 -13.79 11.87
N ALA A 741 -33.89 -15.02 12.36
CA ALA A 741 -33.94 -15.30 13.79
C ALA A 741 -32.71 -14.70 14.49
N SER A 742 -32.93 -13.86 15.50
CA SER A 742 -31.83 -13.32 16.30
C SER A 742 -31.21 -14.41 17.18
N PRO A 743 -29.90 -14.66 17.09
CA PRO A 743 -29.25 -15.74 17.85
C PRO A 743 -29.20 -15.46 19.36
N GLN A 744 -29.26 -14.19 19.77
CA GLN A 744 -29.24 -13.75 21.18
C GLN A 744 -30.09 -12.48 21.39
N PRO A 745 -30.57 -12.23 22.63
CA PRO A 745 -31.26 -10.98 22.97
C PRO A 745 -30.39 -9.74 22.73
N PHE A 746 -31.01 -8.61 22.36
CA PHE A 746 -30.33 -7.33 22.12
C PHE A 746 -29.38 -6.94 23.27
N ALA A 747 -29.86 -7.00 24.51
CA ALA A 747 -29.07 -6.62 25.68
C ALA A 747 -27.80 -7.47 25.87
N ALA A 748 -27.84 -8.76 25.56
CA ALA A 748 -26.68 -9.64 25.67
C ALA A 748 -25.62 -9.33 24.61
N ARG A 749 -26.06 -9.06 23.37
CA ARG A 749 -25.16 -8.67 22.27
C ARG A 749 -24.54 -7.31 22.51
N LEU A 750 -25.34 -6.34 22.94
CA LEU A 750 -24.86 -5.01 23.28
C LEU A 750 -23.84 -5.09 24.43
N ALA A 751 -24.13 -5.84 25.50
CA ALA A 751 -23.17 -6.03 26.59
C ALA A 751 -21.85 -6.65 26.11
N ALA A 752 -21.87 -7.61 25.18
CA ALA A 752 -20.67 -8.18 24.59
C ALA A 752 -19.88 -7.19 23.73
N GLU A 753 -20.56 -6.34 22.95
CA GLU A 753 -19.95 -5.27 22.15
C GLU A 753 -19.31 -4.20 23.04
N LEU A 754 -19.96 -3.85 24.16
CA LEU A 754 -19.49 -2.80 25.07
C LEU A 754 -18.44 -3.28 26.08
N ALA A 755 -18.30 -4.59 26.31
CA ALA A 755 -17.35 -5.15 27.27
C ALA A 755 -15.90 -4.65 27.11
N PRO A 756 -15.35 -4.43 25.90
CA PRO A 756 -14.01 -3.89 25.74
C PRO A 756 -13.84 -2.43 26.17
N LEU A 757 -14.92 -1.67 26.35
CA LEU A 757 -14.86 -0.24 26.65
C LEU A 757 -14.37 0.07 28.07
N PHE A 758 -14.22 -0.91 28.96
CA PHE A 758 -13.65 -0.72 30.30
C PHE A 758 -12.20 -0.22 30.29
N ILE A 759 -11.49 -0.32 29.16
CA ILE A 759 -10.15 0.27 29.00
C ILE A 759 -10.21 1.79 28.84
N ALA A 760 -11.38 2.35 28.51
CA ALA A 760 -11.54 3.76 28.17
C ALA A 760 -11.69 4.62 29.43
N ARG A 761 -10.82 5.63 29.58
CA ARG A 761 -11.06 6.72 30.54
C ARG A 761 -12.23 7.60 30.10
N GLN A 762 -12.39 7.75 28.80
CA GLN A 762 -13.44 8.54 28.17
C GLN A 762 -14.01 7.78 26.98
N ILE A 763 -15.33 7.69 26.89
CA ILE A 763 -16.03 7.12 25.74
C ILE A 763 -16.62 8.27 24.93
N VAL A 764 -16.51 8.17 23.62
CA VAL A 764 -17.10 9.12 22.67
C VAL A 764 -18.16 8.39 21.85
N ALA A 765 -19.40 8.85 21.97
CA ALA A 765 -20.54 8.38 21.18
C ALA A 765 -20.86 9.40 20.08
N VAL A 766 -21.40 8.94 18.95
CA VAL A 766 -21.62 9.82 17.80
C VAL A 766 -22.92 10.63 17.86
N ASN A 767 -23.88 10.21 18.69
CA ASN A 767 -25.15 10.89 18.92
C ASN A 767 -25.69 10.63 20.34
N GLY A 768 -26.76 11.33 20.72
CA GLY A 768 -27.37 11.19 22.05
C GLY A 768 -27.98 9.82 22.32
N ALA A 769 -28.61 9.19 21.32
CA ALA A 769 -29.24 7.88 21.48
C ALA A 769 -28.22 6.77 21.81
N GLU A 770 -27.07 6.77 21.14
CA GLU A 770 -25.98 5.83 21.46
C GLU A 770 -25.33 6.15 22.82
N ALA A 771 -25.23 7.44 23.17
CA ALA A 771 -24.74 7.83 24.49
C ALA A 771 -25.66 7.36 25.62
N ASP A 772 -26.98 7.39 25.41
CA ASP A 772 -27.94 6.90 26.38
C ASP A 772 -27.85 5.38 26.54
N LEU A 773 -27.69 4.62 25.44
CA LEU A 773 -27.42 3.17 25.51
C LEU A 773 -26.14 2.84 26.32
N LEU A 774 -25.08 3.64 26.16
CA LEU A 774 -23.85 3.48 26.94
C LEU A 774 -24.06 3.80 28.43
N ARG A 775 -24.81 4.86 28.75
CA ARG A 775 -25.15 5.21 30.15
C ARG A 775 -26.03 4.17 30.81
N GLU A 776 -27.03 3.66 30.09
CA GLU A 776 -27.87 2.55 30.55
C GLU A 776 -27.06 1.27 30.81
N ALA A 777 -25.98 1.05 30.05
CA ALA A 777 -25.03 -0.04 30.27
C ALA A 777 -24.04 0.21 31.43
N GLY A 778 -24.10 1.38 32.08
CA GLY A 778 -23.31 1.73 33.27
C GLY A 778 -22.05 2.55 33.00
N PHE A 779 -21.90 3.15 31.82
CA PHE A 779 -20.79 4.07 31.53
C PHE A 779 -21.19 5.53 31.80
N ASP A 780 -20.63 6.13 32.84
CA ASP A 780 -20.89 7.54 33.20
C ASP A 780 -19.95 8.52 32.46
N ASN A 781 -18.86 8.02 31.89
CA ASN A 781 -17.80 8.77 31.21
C ASN A 781 -18.03 8.90 29.70
N VAL A 782 -19.24 9.33 29.30
CA VAL A 782 -19.66 9.36 27.88
C VAL A 782 -19.88 10.79 27.39
N SER A 783 -19.15 11.17 26.35
CA SER A 783 -19.30 12.43 25.62
C SER A 783 -19.91 12.21 24.24
N VAL A 784 -20.67 13.18 23.76
CA VAL A 784 -21.28 13.13 22.42
C VAL A 784 -20.45 13.98 21.46
N LEU A 785 -19.91 13.35 20.41
CA LEU A 785 -19.18 14.02 19.34
C LEU A 785 -19.74 13.59 17.99
N GLY A 786 -20.53 14.47 17.36
CA GLY A 786 -21.08 14.28 16.03
C GLY A 786 -20.02 14.44 14.93
N HIS A 787 -20.29 15.29 13.95
CA HIS A 787 -19.34 15.64 12.88
C HIS A 787 -19.56 17.10 12.45
N ALA A 788 -18.57 17.67 11.77
CA ALA A 788 -18.66 19.01 11.20
C ALA A 788 -19.19 18.98 9.76
N GLN A 789 -19.88 20.04 9.35
CA GLN A 789 -20.29 20.32 7.98
C GLN A 789 -20.26 21.83 7.74
N VAL A 790 -19.86 22.24 6.53
CA VAL A 790 -19.84 23.66 6.15
C VAL A 790 -20.97 23.94 5.16
N PRO A 791 -21.98 24.76 5.53
CA PRO A 791 -23.11 25.05 4.65
C PRO A 791 -22.69 25.93 3.46
N ARG A 792 -23.02 25.50 2.25
CA ARG A 792 -22.88 26.25 0.99
C ARG A 792 -24.19 26.95 0.65
N ALA A 793 -24.39 28.13 1.24
CA ALA A 793 -25.62 28.90 1.06
C ALA A 793 -25.88 29.33 -0.41
N THR A 794 -24.83 29.52 -1.21
CA THR A 794 -24.86 30.14 -2.56
C THR A 794 -24.73 29.14 -3.73
N GLY A 795 -25.50 28.05 -3.71
CA GLY A 795 -25.58 27.09 -4.81
C GLY A 795 -26.69 27.39 -5.84
N PRO A 796 -26.78 26.62 -6.95
CA PRO A 796 -27.86 26.73 -7.94
C PRO A 796 -29.24 26.48 -7.32
N GLY A 797 -30.25 27.19 -7.83
CA GLY A 797 -31.66 27.01 -7.45
C GLY A 797 -32.34 25.84 -8.18
N TRP A 798 -33.62 25.62 -7.87
CA TRP A 798 -34.42 24.51 -8.35
C TRP A 798 -34.44 24.31 -9.88
N GLU A 799 -34.53 25.41 -10.67
CA GLU A 799 -34.61 25.35 -12.13
C GLU A 799 -33.33 24.82 -12.79
N ALA A 800 -32.16 25.14 -12.21
CA ALA A 800 -30.86 24.77 -12.76
C ALA A 800 -30.46 23.31 -12.46
N ARG A 801 -31.24 22.62 -11.62
CA ARG A 801 -30.99 21.25 -11.17
C ARG A 801 -31.97 20.28 -11.83
N GLY A 802 -31.58 19.04 -12.05
CA GLY A 802 -32.47 17.97 -12.55
C GLY A 802 -32.07 16.62 -11.95
N ASP A 803 -32.71 15.51 -12.31
CA ASP A 803 -32.28 14.16 -11.89
C ASP A 803 -32.29 13.91 -10.36
N ILE A 804 -31.91 12.69 -9.97
CA ILE A 804 -31.90 12.20 -8.58
C ILE A 804 -30.51 11.69 -8.21
N LEU A 805 -30.03 11.99 -7.00
CA LEU A 805 -28.69 11.62 -6.53
C LEU A 805 -28.73 10.71 -5.30
N PHE A 806 -27.86 9.72 -5.28
CA PHE A 806 -27.45 8.99 -4.09
C PHE A 806 -25.93 9.10 -3.92
N LEU A 807 -25.48 9.28 -2.67
CA LEU A 807 -24.06 9.24 -2.31
C LEU A 807 -23.82 8.25 -1.16
N GLY A 808 -22.85 7.36 -1.35
CA GLY A 808 -22.43 6.41 -0.31
C GLY A 808 -21.32 5.46 -0.77
N ALA A 809 -20.48 5.04 0.18
CA ALA A 809 -19.45 4.03 -0.06
C ALA A 809 -20.01 2.60 0.08
N VAL A 810 -19.55 1.67 -0.76
CA VAL A 810 -19.94 0.25 -0.73
C VAL A 810 -18.68 -0.60 -0.55
N HIS A 811 -18.54 -1.22 0.63
CA HIS A 811 -17.32 -1.96 1.00
C HIS A 811 -17.42 -3.47 0.78
N ASP A 812 -18.61 -4.04 0.85
CA ASP A 812 -18.89 -5.47 0.77
C ASP A 812 -20.34 -5.73 0.29
N GLN A 813 -20.67 -7.00 0.06
CA GLN A 813 -21.96 -7.42 -0.50
C GLN A 813 -23.13 -7.31 0.47
N ASN A 814 -22.88 -7.16 1.77
CA ASN A 814 -23.91 -6.99 2.80
C ASN A 814 -24.02 -5.53 3.26
N ALA A 815 -23.35 -4.59 2.57
CA ALA A 815 -23.31 -3.20 2.95
C ALA A 815 -24.71 -2.56 2.88
N PRO A 816 -25.13 -1.75 3.88
CA PRO A 816 -26.44 -1.10 3.87
C PRO A 816 -26.71 -0.26 2.63
N ASN A 817 -25.67 0.38 2.10
CA ASN A 817 -25.78 1.20 0.89
C ASN A 817 -26.11 0.34 -0.35
N LEU A 818 -25.57 -0.88 -0.45
CA LEU A 818 -25.85 -1.78 -1.56
C LEU A 818 -27.30 -2.27 -1.53
N ASP A 819 -27.77 -2.72 -0.35
CA ASP A 819 -29.18 -3.12 -0.16
C ASP A 819 -30.14 -1.97 -0.50
N SER A 820 -29.84 -0.77 -0.02
CA SER A 820 -30.64 0.43 -0.27
C SER A 820 -30.67 0.79 -1.77
N LEU A 821 -29.54 0.68 -2.47
CA LEU A 821 -29.44 0.92 -3.91
C LEU A 821 -30.22 -0.12 -4.72
N ALA A 822 -30.13 -1.39 -4.33
CA ALA A 822 -30.84 -2.49 -4.99
C ALA A 822 -32.35 -2.31 -4.86
N TRP A 823 -32.85 -2.07 -3.63
CA TRP A 823 -34.27 -1.81 -3.38
C TRP A 823 -34.77 -0.58 -4.13
N PHE A 824 -34.06 0.55 -4.04
CA PHE A 824 -34.49 1.79 -4.71
C PHE A 824 -34.57 1.62 -6.23
N SER A 825 -33.57 0.96 -6.82
CA SER A 825 -33.52 0.77 -8.27
C SER A 825 -34.56 -0.22 -8.78
N ALA A 826 -34.91 -1.24 -7.99
CA ALA A 826 -35.90 -2.25 -8.36
C ALA A 826 -37.35 -1.79 -8.14
N GLU A 827 -37.63 -1.12 -7.01
CA GLU A 827 -39.00 -0.88 -6.54
C GLU A 827 -39.46 0.57 -6.71
N VAL A 828 -38.56 1.55 -6.59
CA VAL A 828 -38.91 2.99 -6.59
C VAL A 828 -38.65 3.64 -7.95
N LEU A 829 -37.47 3.40 -8.53
CA LEU A 829 -37.05 4.02 -9.79
C LEU A 829 -38.02 3.77 -10.96
N PRO A 830 -38.63 2.57 -11.13
CA PRO A 830 -39.61 2.36 -12.20
C PRO A 830 -40.86 3.26 -12.07
N LEU A 831 -41.31 3.54 -10.84
CA LEU A 831 -42.44 4.43 -10.57
C LEU A 831 -42.08 5.88 -10.94
N LEU A 832 -40.84 6.30 -10.65
CA LEU A 832 -40.35 7.62 -11.01
C LEU A 832 -40.22 7.80 -12.53
N VAL A 833 -39.77 6.75 -13.24
CA VAL A 833 -39.69 6.76 -14.70
C VAL A 833 -41.09 6.86 -15.33
N ALA A 834 -42.09 6.20 -14.75
CA ALA A 834 -43.46 6.26 -15.23
C ALA A 834 -44.06 7.68 -15.11
N GLU A 835 -43.78 8.39 -14.01
CA GLU A 835 -44.37 9.71 -13.73
C GLU A 835 -43.53 10.89 -14.24
N LEU A 836 -42.20 10.86 -14.09
CA LEU A 836 -41.28 11.94 -14.48
C LEU A 836 -40.75 11.78 -15.92
N GLY A 837 -41.00 10.63 -16.55
CA GLY A 837 -40.61 10.32 -17.92
C GLY A 837 -39.30 9.52 -18.04
N PRO A 838 -39.04 8.97 -19.24
CA PRO A 838 -37.91 8.05 -19.49
C PRO A 838 -36.53 8.69 -19.41
N ASP A 839 -36.46 10.03 -19.45
CA ASP A 839 -35.19 10.77 -19.45
C ASP A 839 -34.62 11.03 -18.05
N ILE A 840 -35.39 10.76 -16.97
CA ILE A 840 -34.90 10.91 -15.61
C ILE A 840 -33.69 9.99 -15.37
N ARG A 841 -32.66 10.51 -14.68
CA ARG A 841 -31.47 9.74 -14.30
C ARG A 841 -31.30 9.67 -12.79
N PHE A 842 -30.82 8.51 -12.33
CA PHE A 842 -30.42 8.26 -10.96
C PHE A 842 -28.89 8.15 -10.89
N GLY A 843 -28.24 9.19 -10.36
CA GLY A 843 -26.80 9.25 -10.16
C GLY A 843 -26.37 8.54 -8.88
N VAL A 844 -25.38 7.65 -8.97
CA VAL A 844 -24.78 6.96 -7.81
C VAL A 844 -23.31 7.37 -7.71
N CYS A 845 -22.98 8.14 -6.67
CA CYS A 845 -21.64 8.64 -6.39
C CYS A 845 -21.06 7.99 -5.13
N GLY A 846 -19.76 7.70 -5.15
CA GLY A 846 -19.05 7.13 -4.00
C GLY A 846 -18.10 5.99 -4.38
N TYR A 847 -17.26 5.62 -3.41
CA TYR A 847 -16.33 4.50 -3.54
C TYR A 847 -17.08 3.17 -3.56
N VAL A 848 -16.66 2.26 -4.44
CA VAL A 848 -17.13 0.88 -4.49
C VAL A 848 -15.93 -0.03 -4.47
N ASN A 849 -15.89 -0.96 -3.52
CA ASN A 849 -14.86 -1.98 -3.48
C ASN A 849 -14.90 -2.80 -4.79
N PRO A 850 -13.77 -2.98 -5.51
CA PRO A 850 -13.74 -3.72 -6.78
C PRO A 850 -14.31 -5.15 -6.72
N ARG A 851 -14.39 -5.77 -5.54
CA ARG A 851 -14.96 -7.11 -5.33
C ARG A 851 -16.50 -7.12 -5.23
N VAL A 852 -17.14 -5.96 -5.14
CA VAL A 852 -18.59 -5.85 -5.07
C VAL A 852 -19.16 -5.81 -6.49
N ASP A 853 -20.03 -6.76 -6.78
CA ASP A 853 -20.73 -6.81 -8.06
C ASP A 853 -21.87 -5.79 -8.10
N LEU A 854 -21.72 -4.79 -8.98
CA LEU A 854 -22.76 -3.82 -9.31
C LEU A 854 -23.36 -4.04 -10.70
N GLY A 855 -23.17 -5.22 -11.30
CA GLY A 855 -23.65 -5.58 -12.64
C GLY A 855 -25.10 -5.19 -12.89
N PRO A 856 -26.06 -5.57 -12.02
CA PRO A 856 -27.46 -5.19 -12.17
C PRO A 856 -27.70 -3.67 -12.20
N LEU A 857 -26.99 -2.90 -11.36
CA LEU A 857 -27.12 -1.44 -11.32
C LEU A 857 -26.44 -0.76 -12.51
N ARG A 858 -25.28 -1.26 -12.96
CA ARG A 858 -24.53 -0.71 -14.10
C ARG A 858 -25.26 -0.88 -15.43
N GLN A 859 -26.08 -1.92 -15.55
CA GLN A 859 -26.83 -2.22 -16.77
C GLN A 859 -28.19 -1.51 -16.80
N HIS A 860 -28.63 -0.90 -15.70
CA HIS A 860 -29.94 -0.26 -15.62
C HIS A 860 -29.97 1.06 -16.43
N PRO A 861 -30.92 1.25 -17.38
CA PRO A 861 -30.88 2.35 -18.35
C PRO A 861 -31.00 3.75 -17.73
N ASN A 862 -31.68 3.86 -16.58
CA ASN A 862 -31.83 5.12 -15.85
C ASN A 862 -30.79 5.33 -14.74
N VAL A 863 -29.87 4.39 -14.51
CA VAL A 863 -28.83 4.52 -13.46
C VAL A 863 -27.52 4.98 -14.08
N ARG A 864 -26.90 5.99 -13.46
CA ARG A 864 -25.58 6.49 -13.84
C ARG A 864 -24.62 6.33 -12.67
N MET A 865 -23.68 5.40 -12.82
CA MET A 865 -22.56 5.28 -11.90
C MET A 865 -21.58 6.43 -12.15
N LEU A 866 -21.46 7.33 -11.17
CA LEU A 866 -20.51 8.45 -11.20
C LEU A 866 -19.14 8.05 -10.61
N GLY A 867 -19.14 7.05 -9.71
CA GLY A 867 -17.94 6.58 -9.03
C GLY A 867 -17.41 7.55 -7.99
N GLN A 868 -16.16 7.34 -7.60
CA GLN A 868 -15.42 8.22 -6.69
C GLN A 868 -15.05 9.52 -7.39
N VAL A 869 -15.24 10.65 -6.70
CA VAL A 869 -14.85 11.98 -7.17
C VAL A 869 -13.97 12.65 -6.11
N ALA A 870 -13.10 13.56 -6.54
CA ALA A 870 -12.26 14.34 -5.64
C ALA A 870 -13.05 15.46 -4.92
N ASP A 871 -14.05 16.02 -5.59
CA ASP A 871 -14.93 17.06 -5.06
C ASP A 871 -16.40 16.73 -5.38
N THR A 872 -17.23 16.63 -4.34
CA THR A 872 -18.66 16.31 -4.44
C THR A 872 -19.52 17.54 -4.71
N ALA A 873 -19.00 18.76 -4.47
CA ALA A 873 -19.75 20.01 -4.63
C ALA A 873 -20.37 20.20 -6.03
N PRO A 874 -19.63 19.98 -7.14
CA PRO A 874 -20.20 20.09 -8.49
C PRO A 874 -21.25 19.02 -8.80
N ILE A 875 -21.17 17.87 -8.14
CA ILE A 875 -22.17 16.80 -8.27
C ILE A 875 -23.47 17.26 -7.62
N TYR A 876 -23.43 17.68 -6.35
CA TYR A 876 -24.62 18.19 -5.65
C TYR A 876 -25.30 19.36 -6.37
N ASP A 877 -24.53 20.21 -7.05
CA ASP A 877 -25.05 21.36 -7.80
C ASP A 877 -25.86 21.01 -9.05
N ARG A 878 -25.71 19.78 -9.56
CA ARG A 878 -26.41 19.29 -10.75
C ARG A 878 -27.76 18.64 -10.43
N TYR A 879 -27.85 17.96 -9.29
CA TYR A 879 -28.99 17.10 -8.98
C TYR A 879 -30.11 17.86 -8.25
N ARG A 880 -31.39 17.50 -8.48
CA ARG A 880 -32.56 18.20 -7.90
C ARG A 880 -33.02 17.61 -6.57
N VAL A 881 -32.93 16.29 -6.42
CA VAL A 881 -33.32 15.59 -5.19
C VAL A 881 -32.23 14.64 -4.76
N PHE A 882 -31.86 14.67 -3.48
CA PHE A 882 -31.05 13.63 -2.86
C PHE A 882 -31.95 12.55 -2.28
N VAL A 883 -31.63 11.28 -2.52
CA VAL A 883 -32.34 10.15 -1.92
C VAL A 883 -31.44 9.42 -0.92
N ALA A 884 -32.01 9.15 0.25
CA ALA A 884 -31.38 8.37 1.31
C ALA A 884 -32.29 7.20 1.73
N PRO A 885 -32.48 6.18 0.87
CA PRO A 885 -33.43 5.08 1.09
C PRO A 885 -32.86 4.02 2.07
N THR A 886 -32.14 4.45 3.10
CA THR A 886 -31.41 3.55 3.99
C THR A 886 -32.37 2.72 4.84
N ARG A 887 -32.36 1.41 4.62
CA ARG A 887 -33.29 0.45 5.24
C ARG A 887 -32.83 -0.02 6.62
N PHE A 888 -31.53 -0.01 6.88
CA PHE A 888 -30.92 -0.27 8.18
C PHE A 888 -29.59 0.49 8.29
N ALA A 889 -29.26 1.02 9.47
CA ALA A 889 -28.02 1.75 9.74
C ALA A 889 -27.81 1.94 11.25
N ALA A 890 -26.58 2.30 11.63
CA ALA A 890 -26.22 2.84 12.94
C ALA A 890 -25.24 4.01 12.75
N GLY A 891 -24.96 4.76 13.81
CA GLY A 891 -24.04 5.88 13.78
C GLY A 891 -24.65 7.19 13.24
N ILE A 892 -23.85 7.93 12.46
CA ILE A 892 -24.17 9.27 11.96
C ILE A 892 -24.81 9.29 10.57
N ALA A 893 -25.84 10.12 10.39
CA ALA A 893 -26.48 10.41 9.11
C ALA A 893 -25.64 11.35 8.21
N TYR A 894 -24.34 11.08 8.07
CA TYR A 894 -23.37 11.99 7.41
C TYR A 894 -23.78 12.38 5.98
N LYS A 895 -24.20 11.42 5.16
CA LYS A 895 -24.62 11.66 3.76
C LYS A 895 -25.78 12.65 3.64
N LEU A 896 -26.67 12.65 4.63
CA LEU A 896 -27.84 13.51 4.69
C LEU A 896 -27.39 14.93 5.06
N HIS A 897 -26.50 15.06 6.05
CA HIS A 897 -25.95 16.35 6.40
C HIS A 897 -25.07 16.94 5.28
N GLU A 898 -24.30 16.13 4.56
CA GLU A 898 -23.49 16.57 3.42
C GLU A 898 -24.39 17.09 2.27
N ALA A 899 -25.45 16.35 1.93
CA ALA A 899 -26.42 16.79 0.91
C ALA A 899 -27.09 18.13 1.30
N ALA A 900 -27.52 18.25 2.55
CA ALA A 900 -28.10 19.48 3.06
C ALA A 900 -27.11 20.64 3.12
N ALA A 901 -25.86 20.39 3.50
CA ALA A 901 -24.79 21.38 3.49
C ALA A 901 -24.55 21.92 2.07
N ASN A 902 -24.72 21.08 1.04
CA ASN A 902 -24.69 21.50 -0.37
C ASN A 902 -26.03 22.07 -0.89
N GLY A 903 -26.99 22.29 0.01
CA GLY A 903 -28.29 22.87 -0.28
C GLY A 903 -29.15 22.00 -1.20
N LEU A 904 -29.03 20.68 -1.12
CA LEU A 904 -29.84 19.72 -1.88
C LEU A 904 -30.92 19.10 -0.98
N PRO A 905 -32.22 19.36 -1.23
CA PRO A 905 -33.33 18.74 -0.51
C PRO A 905 -33.36 17.21 -0.59
N ILE A 906 -33.86 16.60 0.48
CA ILE A 906 -33.66 15.19 0.78
C ILE A 906 -34.99 14.46 0.94
N VAL A 907 -35.08 13.29 0.31
CA VAL A 907 -36.10 12.28 0.62
C VAL A 907 -35.41 11.06 1.20
N GLY A 908 -35.74 10.68 2.43
CA GLY A 908 -35.08 9.58 3.14
C GLY A 908 -36.03 8.69 3.93
N SER A 909 -35.48 7.67 4.58
CA SER A 909 -36.24 6.82 5.47
C SER A 909 -36.53 7.50 6.82
N PRO A 910 -37.61 7.12 7.54
CA PRO A 910 -37.87 7.60 8.90
C PRO A 910 -36.71 7.33 9.86
N LEU A 911 -35.98 6.23 9.64
CA LEU A 911 -34.77 5.87 10.38
C LEU A 911 -33.71 6.98 10.33
N LEU A 912 -33.39 7.48 9.13
CA LEU A 912 -32.39 8.54 8.98
C LEU A 912 -32.89 9.89 9.50
N CYS A 913 -34.18 10.18 9.35
CA CYS A 913 -34.79 11.39 9.92
C CYS A 913 -34.65 11.40 11.45
N GLN A 914 -34.91 10.27 12.09
CA GLN A 914 -34.73 10.10 13.53
C GLN A 914 -33.26 10.22 13.94
N GLN A 915 -32.33 9.59 13.21
CA GLN A 915 -30.88 9.66 13.49
C GLN A 915 -30.31 11.07 13.34
N ALA A 916 -30.83 11.85 12.39
CA ALA A 916 -30.47 13.26 12.21
C ALA A 916 -31.13 14.17 13.27
N GLY A 917 -32.16 13.69 13.98
CA GLY A 917 -32.98 14.52 14.86
C GLY A 917 -33.76 15.58 14.08
N TRP A 918 -34.21 15.26 12.87
CA TRP A 918 -34.90 16.19 11.96
C TRP A 918 -36.40 15.95 11.95
N GLN A 919 -37.17 16.95 11.50
CA GLN A 919 -38.62 16.88 11.41
C GLN A 919 -39.08 16.55 9.97
N GLU A 920 -39.84 15.46 9.84
CA GLU A 920 -40.49 15.06 8.60
C GLU A 920 -41.44 16.17 8.09
N GLY A 921 -41.36 16.46 6.79
CA GLY A 921 -42.19 17.48 6.13
C GLY A 921 -41.69 18.90 6.32
N HIS A 922 -40.68 19.11 7.17
CA HIS A 922 -40.09 20.42 7.45
C HIS A 922 -38.62 20.49 7.03
N ASP A 923 -37.76 19.62 7.56
CA ASP A 923 -36.31 19.61 7.29
C ASP A 923 -35.93 18.65 6.16
N MET A 924 -36.73 17.60 5.98
CA MET A 924 -36.63 16.61 4.90
C MET A 924 -38.01 15.96 4.68
N LEU A 925 -38.19 15.27 3.55
CA LEU A 925 -39.35 14.40 3.36
C LEU A 925 -39.01 12.95 3.69
N CYS A 926 -40.00 12.22 4.22
CA CYS A 926 -39.84 10.82 4.56
C CYS A 926 -40.98 9.97 4.00
N ALA A 927 -40.67 8.70 3.76
CA ALA A 927 -41.65 7.65 3.50
C ALA A 927 -41.08 6.31 3.99
N ASP A 928 -41.97 5.41 4.40
CA ASP A 928 -41.56 4.09 4.87
C ASP A 928 -40.88 3.29 3.73
N ILE A 929 -39.80 2.59 4.07
CA ILE A 929 -39.08 1.72 3.12
C ILE A 929 -39.86 0.46 2.76
N THR A 930 -40.98 0.17 3.42
CA THR A 930 -41.92 -0.89 3.03
C THR A 930 -42.95 -0.44 2.01
N ASP A 931 -43.03 0.87 1.71
CA ASP A 931 -43.98 1.45 0.74
C ASP A 931 -43.25 2.21 -0.38
N PRO A 932 -42.80 1.51 -1.45
CA PRO A 932 -42.11 2.14 -2.57
C PRO A 932 -42.92 3.25 -3.26
N ALA A 933 -44.25 3.12 -3.29
CA ALA A 933 -45.14 4.10 -3.92
C ALA A 933 -45.20 5.40 -3.12
N ALA A 934 -45.30 5.32 -1.79
CA ALA A 934 -45.19 6.49 -0.92
C ALA A 934 -43.81 7.16 -1.05
N PHE A 935 -42.73 6.37 -1.14
CA PHE A 935 -41.38 6.90 -1.33
C PHE A 935 -41.24 7.64 -2.66
N ALA A 936 -41.73 7.06 -3.75
CA ALA A 936 -41.78 7.71 -5.06
C ALA A 936 -42.62 9.00 -5.03
N ALA A 937 -43.77 8.99 -4.35
CA ALA A 937 -44.65 10.14 -4.24
C ALA A 937 -43.99 11.34 -3.55
N GLN A 938 -43.18 11.12 -2.51
CA GLN A 938 -42.42 12.20 -1.86
C GLN A 938 -41.35 12.79 -2.78
N ILE A 939 -40.66 11.95 -3.57
CA ILE A 939 -39.69 12.43 -4.57
C ILE A 939 -40.40 13.27 -5.62
N ILE A 940 -41.50 12.78 -6.19
CA ILE A 940 -42.28 13.48 -7.22
C ILE A 940 -42.80 14.82 -6.69
N ARG A 941 -43.32 14.85 -5.46
CA ARG A 941 -43.79 16.07 -4.80
C ARG A 941 -42.68 17.11 -4.69
N LEU A 942 -41.50 16.72 -4.21
CA LEU A 942 -40.34 17.61 -4.10
C LEU A 942 -39.78 18.01 -5.48
N TYR A 943 -39.92 17.15 -6.48
CA TYR A 943 -39.44 17.39 -7.84
C TYR A 943 -40.30 18.43 -8.59
N HIS A 944 -41.60 18.50 -8.31
CA HIS A 944 -42.53 19.43 -8.97
C HIS A 944 -42.86 20.71 -8.18
N ASP A 945 -42.78 20.68 -6.84
CA ASP A 945 -43.12 21.83 -5.99
C ASP A 945 -41.86 22.61 -5.59
N GLN A 946 -41.57 23.69 -6.34
CA GLN A 946 -40.44 24.57 -6.04
C GLN A 946 -40.56 25.25 -4.66
N THR A 947 -41.77 25.59 -4.21
CA THR A 947 -41.94 26.27 -2.91
C THR A 947 -41.60 25.32 -1.76
N LEU A 948 -42.05 24.08 -1.85
CA LEU A 948 -41.67 23.03 -0.91
C LEU A 948 -40.16 22.77 -0.95
N TRP A 949 -39.58 22.70 -2.15
CA TRP A 949 -38.15 22.49 -2.35
C TRP A 949 -37.31 23.59 -1.68
N ASP A 950 -37.65 24.86 -1.90
CA ASP A 950 -36.95 26.01 -1.30
C ASP A 950 -37.09 26.03 0.23
N THR A 951 -38.27 25.65 0.74
CA THR A 951 -38.54 25.57 2.18
C THR A 951 -37.69 24.48 2.85
N VAL A 952 -37.74 23.26 2.33
CA VAL A 952 -36.96 22.13 2.85
C VAL A 952 -35.46 22.43 2.77
N ARG A 953 -35.00 23.02 1.66
CA ARG A 953 -33.60 23.46 1.51
C ARG A 953 -33.19 24.45 2.59
N ALA A 954 -33.98 25.51 2.79
CA ALA A 954 -33.64 26.57 3.75
C ALA A 954 -33.60 26.03 5.19
N ASN A 955 -34.55 25.17 5.55
CA ASN A 955 -34.60 24.53 6.85
C ASN A 955 -33.39 23.62 7.06
N ALA A 956 -33.10 22.72 6.13
CA ALA A 956 -31.96 21.82 6.22
C ALA A 956 -30.63 22.58 6.34
N LEU A 957 -30.42 23.64 5.55
CA LEU A 957 -29.24 24.50 5.65
C LEU A 957 -29.14 25.19 7.02
N HIS A 958 -30.27 25.62 7.59
CA HIS A 958 -30.29 26.21 8.93
C HIS A 958 -29.87 25.18 9.99
N ARG A 959 -30.40 23.94 9.93
CA ARG A 959 -29.99 22.84 10.83
C ARG A 959 -28.47 22.63 10.77
N ILE A 960 -27.89 22.52 9.57
CA ILE A 960 -26.44 22.37 9.37
C ILE A 960 -25.66 23.52 10.01
N ALA A 961 -26.06 24.76 9.76
CA ALA A 961 -25.38 25.93 10.29
C ALA A 961 -25.41 26.00 11.83
N THR A 962 -26.45 25.44 12.46
CA THR A 962 -26.61 25.47 13.92
C THR A 962 -26.01 24.25 14.64
N GLU A 963 -26.07 23.06 14.03
CA GLU A 963 -25.79 21.80 14.74
C GLU A 963 -24.44 21.18 14.37
N GLN A 964 -23.96 21.43 13.14
CA GLN A 964 -22.71 20.87 12.59
C GLN A 964 -21.65 21.95 12.33
N ALA A 965 -21.77 23.12 12.96
CA ALA A 965 -20.78 24.20 12.85
C ALA A 965 -19.36 23.74 13.23
N PRO A 966 -18.33 23.98 12.40
CA PRO A 966 -16.95 23.57 12.68
C PRO A 966 -16.40 24.08 14.02
N ASP A 967 -16.67 25.33 14.38
CA ASP A 967 -16.19 25.93 15.64
C ASP A 967 -16.75 25.17 16.86
N ALA A 968 -18.06 24.88 16.85
CA ALA A 968 -18.71 24.11 17.92
C ALA A 968 -18.26 22.64 17.95
N TYR A 969 -17.82 22.09 16.81
CA TYR A 969 -17.23 20.75 16.75
C TYR A 969 -15.82 20.73 17.37
N GLN A 970 -15.00 21.73 17.04
CA GLN A 970 -13.66 21.89 17.60
C GLN A 970 -13.70 22.18 19.11
N GLU A 971 -14.67 22.98 19.59
CA GLU A 971 -14.90 23.23 21.01
C GLU A 971 -15.23 21.92 21.76
N ARG A 972 -16.12 21.08 21.22
CA ARG A 972 -16.44 19.77 21.81
C ARG A 972 -15.24 18.83 21.88
N ILE A 973 -14.38 18.80 20.86
CA ILE A 973 -13.11 18.06 20.92
C ILE A 973 -12.21 18.64 21.99
N SER A 974 -12.13 19.96 22.09
CA SER A 974 -11.39 20.64 23.15
C SER A 974 -11.88 20.21 24.53
N ASP A 975 -13.18 20.19 24.78
CA ASP A 975 -13.78 19.81 26.07
C ASP A 975 -13.47 18.35 26.43
N ILE A 976 -13.59 17.44 25.46
CA ILE A 976 -13.21 16.02 25.63
C ILE A 976 -11.75 15.91 26.06
N MET A 977 -10.85 16.63 25.38
CA MET A 977 -9.44 16.59 25.68
C MET A 977 -9.10 17.28 27.02
N HIS A 978 -9.75 18.40 27.35
CA HIS A 978 -9.58 19.04 28.67
C HIS A 978 -10.03 18.12 29.80
N GLY A 979 -11.15 17.41 29.64
CA GLY A 979 -11.61 16.41 30.60
C GLY A 979 -10.62 15.25 30.77
N LEU A 980 -9.96 14.83 29.69
CA LEU A 980 -8.95 13.76 29.72
C LEU A 980 -7.64 14.17 30.40
N PHE A 981 -7.25 15.44 30.29
CA PHE A 981 -6.01 15.97 30.85
C PHE A 981 -6.18 16.66 32.23
N ALA A 982 -7.42 16.84 32.70
CA ALA A 982 -7.68 17.36 34.04
C ALA A 982 -7.13 16.40 35.12
N PRO A 983 -6.51 16.93 36.20
CA PRO A 983 -6.15 16.10 37.35
C PRO A 983 -7.42 15.62 38.07
N ASP A 984 -7.45 14.34 38.46
CA ASP A 984 -8.54 13.73 39.24
C ASP A 984 -8.72 14.38 40.63
#